data_AF-A0A4P8YM90-F1
#
_entry.id   AF-A0A4P8YM90-F1
#
_cell.length_a   1.000
_cell.length_b   1.000
_cell.length_c   1.000
_cell.angle_alpha   90.00
_cell.angle_beta   90.00
_cell.angle_gamma   90.00
#
_symmetry.space_group_name_H-M   'P 1'
#
loop_
_entity.id
_entity.type
_entity.pdbx_description
1 polymer ?
#
loop_
_entity_poly.entity_id
_entity_poly.type
_entity_poly.pdbx_seq_one_letter_code
_entity_poly.pdbx_strand_id
1 'polypeptide(L)'
;MNSTPLNIMVVNGNEIISSSELPAQGQAIYIKAAKDQKYLITQGKDGAAPEHITVKRVGDDLQVFTQEGAEQPDLIIEDFYTQQGELAGMAEDGTYHTYAAAGDGEAFSMLEDGASATLLLSNTATTGLVGLGAAGGLLAGMSAGMLAAGALAAVAAITGVAVAVKNSNDKGSDHHDNTPPQPGDLSIRDGNGKDMSQGGDFNTSPLVFSGTGRPGDTAIVYDGDKPIAEAIIGEDGKWTIPVTLPEDGQDHDLSVGYKGPGGQEGPRTDPVSVGYDSTPPATPNPDDMTIVDGDGKDLSNGGSSKANPIDFRGENATPGDTVIVYDGDKPIGSVIVGEDGRWHIPVTLPEDGQEHDLSVGIKDPAGNESGRTPGVGIGYDGTPPTTPNPDDMTIVDGDGKDLSNGGSSKANPIDFRGENATPGDTVIVYDGDTPVGSVIVGEDGSWHIPVTLPEDGQEHDLSVGVTDPAGNQSARTPGVGIGYDTTPPAAPNPADMTVTDGTGQDLSAGGNTKTNPIDFRGENAEPGATVIVYDGDKPVGSVIVGDDGTWHIPVDLDTDGRHDLSVGFTDPAGNESDRSPAYDVGFYENPPLAPNADDISIVDGNGKELNPGDDTNSNPVTVSGSGGRPGDAVIIYDGANEIGRGVVGDNGEWRVPVTLSDERDYDLSVGYEDPMNTAGPATSPVVIGYDVTPPADPTNVMIEDANGKDLSAGGYTNANPVSFSGSGEEGDIVIIRDASGNELGRGVVDDKGQWQVPVTMPSTGDINVNVGFEDSAGNQSGTTPPVDLGYNSTPPSTPVVTLDNNDPTLSGAPGSLQPGDNVEIFDGTTSLGNATINPDGSWSWTPPATIADGDYQFIAKVTDKYGNTSADSKVVAYSSDTTVWDFDDSSNPGWTISDAYSQAGMGNAFQSGAFFANTLYHDGQYADDVLYKEINLVKGQTYTFSFDAWSNSPGINDSALGIMLDGKILLNAEIISETTPKTITVTFVAQNDGPAKLSIFNGQEKEYGNDFWIDNPTINQKGPTSGNVISGGLGINSQDDEAFTQTGHKLLLNQDEAVLDLSKVADQVQDVNSVSLEGHGANTLNISINDVLTLGKEDLYFQDGSKQMMINGDKEDTVNLESINGDRGIENWNSLGEVNVNGTVYNVYQSDNHDVELLIQQGIQIQQQ
;
A
#
# COMPACT_ATOMS: atom_id res chain seq x y z
N MET A 1 54.65 -15.73 46.82
CA MET A 1 55.32 -16.23 48.03
C MET A 1 56.38 -15.20 48.40
N ASN A 2 56.39 -14.68 49.62
CA ASN A 2 57.46 -13.77 50.06
C ASN A 2 58.70 -14.62 50.41
N SER A 3 59.69 -14.63 49.52
CA SER A 3 61.03 -15.13 49.84
C SER A 3 61.71 -14.09 50.74
N THR A 4 62.07 -14.46 51.96
CA THR A 4 62.84 -13.60 52.87
C THR A 4 64.08 -13.08 52.14
N PRO A 5 64.34 -11.75 52.12
CA PRO A 5 65.38 -11.18 51.28
C PRO A 5 66.78 -11.62 51.73
N LEU A 6 67.69 -11.71 50.78
CA LEU A 6 69.10 -12.01 51.07
C LEU A 6 69.82 -10.73 51.50
N ASN A 7 70.77 -10.85 52.42
CA ASN A 7 71.68 -9.76 52.78
C ASN A 7 73.11 -10.11 52.36
N ILE A 8 73.87 -9.08 52.01
CA ILE A 8 75.33 -9.14 51.88
C ILE A 8 75.97 -8.30 52.98
N MET A 9 76.84 -8.91 53.78
CA MET A 9 77.64 -8.26 54.81
C MET A 9 79.11 -8.22 54.37
N VAL A 10 79.74 -7.05 54.44
CA VAL A 10 81.20 -6.92 54.24
C VAL A 10 81.86 -6.90 55.60
N VAL A 11 82.83 -7.78 55.80
CA VAL A 11 83.45 -8.06 57.10
C VAL A 11 84.97 -7.96 57.01
N ASN A 12 85.58 -7.29 58.00
CA ASN A 12 87.02 -7.15 58.12
C ASN A 12 87.47 -7.77 59.45
N GLY A 13 88.12 -8.94 59.39
CA GLY A 13 88.36 -9.76 60.58
C GLY A 13 87.04 -10.21 61.20
N ASN A 14 86.75 -9.78 62.43
CA ASN A 14 85.53 -10.09 63.18
C ASN A 14 84.45 -8.98 63.09
N GLU A 15 84.68 -7.88 62.38
CA GLU A 15 83.83 -6.68 62.43
C GLU A 15 83.05 -6.47 61.11
N ILE A 16 81.72 -6.39 61.19
CA ILE A 16 80.84 -6.03 60.06
C ILE A 16 81.01 -4.53 59.80
N ILE A 17 81.57 -4.19 58.63
CA ILE A 17 81.85 -2.80 58.24
C ILE A 17 80.79 -2.21 57.31
N SER A 18 80.00 -3.06 56.65
CA SER A 18 78.75 -2.67 55.99
C SER A 18 77.82 -3.88 55.81
N SER A 19 76.53 -3.62 55.63
CA SER A 19 75.51 -4.61 55.30
C SER A 19 74.45 -4.00 54.40
N SER A 20 74.04 -4.71 53.36
CA SER A 20 73.00 -4.28 52.42
C SER A 20 72.08 -5.46 52.05
N GLU A 21 70.80 -5.17 51.85
CA GLU A 21 69.81 -6.13 51.37
C GLU A 21 69.90 -6.27 49.83
N LEU A 22 69.99 -7.50 49.32
CA LEU A 22 70.04 -7.80 47.89
C LEU A 22 68.61 -7.78 47.31
N PRO A 23 68.36 -7.02 46.22
CA PRO A 23 67.03 -6.85 45.67
C PRO A 23 66.52 -8.12 44.97
N ALA A 24 65.22 -8.38 45.07
CA ALA A 24 64.62 -9.64 44.61
C ALA A 24 64.68 -9.89 43.09
N GLN A 25 64.86 -8.85 42.26
CA GLN A 25 65.19 -8.94 40.83
C GLN A 25 65.50 -7.54 40.23
N GLY A 26 66.29 -7.51 39.14
CA GLY A 26 66.27 -6.42 38.15
C GLY A 26 67.28 -5.27 38.29
N GLN A 27 68.03 -5.16 39.39
CA GLN A 27 69.14 -4.20 39.49
C GLN A 27 70.22 -4.69 40.48
N ALA A 28 71.41 -5.01 39.97
CA ALA A 28 72.53 -5.49 40.79
C ALA A 28 73.00 -4.45 41.81
N ILE A 29 73.35 -4.90 43.03
CA ILE A 29 74.12 -4.10 43.99
C ILE A 29 75.60 -4.14 43.64
N TYR A 30 76.28 -3.00 43.75
CA TYR A 30 77.71 -2.84 43.48
C TYR A 30 78.47 -2.63 44.79
N ILE A 31 79.46 -3.48 45.06
CA ILE A 31 80.38 -3.35 46.21
C ILE A 31 81.81 -3.27 45.67
N LYS A 32 82.56 -2.23 46.06
CA LYS A 32 84.00 -2.16 45.72
C LYS A 32 84.79 -3.02 46.69
N ALA A 33 85.51 -4.01 46.19
CA ALA A 33 86.34 -4.86 47.04
C ALA A 33 87.49 -4.05 47.68
N ALA A 34 87.83 -4.40 48.91
CA ALA A 34 89.10 -4.04 49.51
C ALA A 34 89.84 -5.29 50.02
N LYS A 35 91.16 -5.15 50.14
CA LYS A 35 92.08 -6.27 50.37
C LYS A 35 91.80 -7.00 51.69
N ASP A 36 91.90 -8.33 51.65
CA ASP A 36 91.76 -9.25 52.79
C ASP A 36 90.37 -9.25 53.48
N GLN A 37 89.36 -8.64 52.85
CA GLN A 37 87.98 -8.62 53.36
C GLN A 37 87.14 -9.83 52.93
N LYS A 38 86.08 -10.10 53.70
CA LYS A 38 85.13 -11.19 53.48
C LYS A 38 83.75 -10.66 53.15
N TYR A 39 83.05 -11.37 52.28
CA TYR A 39 81.75 -11.01 51.74
C TYR A 39 80.81 -12.16 52.09
N LEU A 40 79.92 -11.92 53.07
CA LEU A 40 79.09 -12.94 53.70
C LEU A 40 77.63 -12.77 53.25
N ILE A 41 77.07 -13.79 52.61
CA ILE A 41 75.65 -13.82 52.27
C ILE A 41 74.86 -14.42 53.45
N THR A 42 73.69 -13.88 53.78
CA THR A 42 72.70 -14.44 54.71
C THR A 42 71.29 -14.30 54.13
N GLN A 43 70.29 -14.97 54.71
CA GLN A 43 68.88 -14.69 54.44
C GLN A 43 68.25 -14.01 55.66
N GLY A 44 67.74 -12.79 55.48
CA GLY A 44 67.42 -11.91 56.60
C GLY A 44 68.62 -11.72 57.52
N LYS A 45 68.37 -11.57 58.82
CA LYS A 45 69.40 -11.36 59.85
C LYS A 45 70.07 -12.67 60.31
N ASP A 46 69.27 -13.71 60.52
CA ASP A 46 69.67 -14.94 61.22
C ASP A 46 69.36 -16.23 60.41
N GLY A 47 68.98 -16.12 59.13
CA GLY A 47 68.64 -17.25 58.23
C GLY A 47 69.76 -17.67 57.27
N ALA A 48 69.73 -18.92 56.84
CA ALA A 48 70.74 -19.53 55.97
C ALA A 48 70.78 -18.90 54.57
N ALA A 49 71.99 -18.75 54.02
CA ALA A 49 72.20 -18.36 52.64
C ALA A 49 71.88 -19.52 51.68
N PRO A 50 71.64 -19.25 50.38
CA PRO A 50 71.42 -20.31 49.39
C PRO A 50 72.60 -21.28 49.34
N GLU A 51 72.37 -22.58 49.54
CA GLU A 51 73.42 -23.60 49.49
C GLU A 51 74.10 -23.70 48.11
N HIS A 52 73.40 -23.27 47.06
CA HIS A 52 73.85 -23.22 45.68
C HIS A 52 73.78 -21.78 45.17
N ILE A 53 74.89 -21.27 44.61
CA ILE A 53 74.93 -19.99 43.89
C ILE A 53 75.68 -20.16 42.57
N THR A 54 75.40 -19.32 41.58
CA THR A 54 76.22 -19.23 40.35
C THR A 54 77.03 -17.95 40.38
N VAL A 55 78.31 -18.03 39.99
CA VAL A 55 79.18 -16.86 39.86
C VAL A 55 79.78 -16.76 38.47
N LYS A 56 80.11 -15.54 38.06
CA LYS A 56 80.77 -15.23 36.79
C LYS A 56 81.85 -14.18 36.98
N ARG A 57 83.01 -14.39 36.36
CA ARG A 57 84.06 -13.36 36.30
C ARG A 57 83.82 -12.43 35.12
N VAL A 58 83.97 -11.13 35.34
CA VAL A 58 84.01 -10.11 34.28
C VAL A 58 85.15 -9.13 34.60
N GLY A 59 86.22 -9.13 33.81
CA GLY A 59 87.43 -8.39 34.11
C GLY A 59 88.08 -8.85 35.41
N ASP A 60 88.19 -7.96 36.40
CA ASP A 60 88.64 -8.30 37.76
C ASP A 60 87.47 -8.37 38.78
N ASP A 61 86.23 -8.27 38.29
CA ASP A 61 85.01 -8.24 39.11
C ASP A 61 84.38 -9.63 39.21
N LEU A 62 83.69 -9.88 40.34
CA LEU A 62 82.90 -11.08 40.59
C LEU A 62 81.41 -10.75 40.55
N GLN A 63 80.69 -11.31 39.59
CA GLN A 63 79.23 -11.25 39.52
C GLN A 63 78.63 -12.50 40.18
N VAL A 64 77.63 -12.32 41.04
CA VAL A 64 76.97 -13.38 41.82
C VAL A 64 75.46 -13.40 41.50
N PHE A 65 74.97 -14.62 41.26
CA PHE A 65 73.59 -14.94 40.91
C PHE A 65 73.09 -15.95 41.95
N THR A 66 72.12 -15.56 42.76
CA THR A 66 71.61 -16.29 43.91
C THR A 66 70.41 -17.19 43.58
N GLN A 67 69.83 -17.02 42.40
CA GLN A 67 68.81 -17.88 41.81
C GLN A 67 69.35 -18.60 40.57
N GLU A 68 69.02 -19.88 40.40
CA GLU A 68 69.48 -20.66 39.25
C GLU A 68 68.77 -20.21 37.95
N GLY A 69 69.54 -19.91 36.90
CA GLY A 69 69.03 -19.47 35.60
C GLY A 69 68.77 -17.96 35.45
N ALA A 70 69.07 -17.13 36.45
CA ALA A 70 68.89 -15.67 36.36
C ALA A 70 69.78 -15.02 35.26
N GLU A 71 69.18 -14.15 34.43
CA GLU A 71 69.90 -13.46 33.34
C GLU A 71 70.73 -12.24 33.81
N GLN A 72 70.47 -11.73 35.01
CA GLN A 72 71.18 -10.59 35.62
C GLN A 72 71.69 -10.98 37.02
N PRO A 73 72.86 -10.47 37.46
CA PRO A 73 73.38 -10.74 38.79
C PRO A 73 72.67 -9.90 39.85
N ASP A 74 72.56 -10.44 41.05
CA ASP A 74 72.00 -9.73 42.21
C ASP A 74 73.07 -8.85 42.89
N LEU A 75 74.34 -9.29 42.79
CA LEU A 75 75.51 -8.64 43.38
C LEU A 75 76.69 -8.64 42.41
N ILE A 76 77.37 -7.51 42.31
CA ILE A 76 78.65 -7.33 41.61
C ILE A 76 79.67 -6.81 42.61
N ILE A 77 80.74 -7.58 42.84
CA ILE A 77 81.86 -7.19 43.68
C ILE A 77 83.02 -6.78 42.77
N GLU A 78 83.25 -5.47 42.64
CA GLU A 78 84.28 -4.90 41.77
C GLU A 78 85.70 -5.09 42.35
N ASP A 79 86.71 -5.26 41.49
CA ASP A 79 88.13 -5.55 41.84
C ASP A 79 88.34 -6.83 42.69
N PHE A 80 87.32 -7.69 42.86
CA PHE A 80 87.36 -8.87 43.74
C PHE A 80 88.61 -9.74 43.54
N TYR A 81 88.96 -10.01 42.28
CA TYR A 81 90.12 -10.84 41.92
C TYR A 81 91.46 -10.11 42.15
N THR A 82 91.49 -8.78 42.04
CA THR A 82 92.68 -7.96 42.34
C THR A 82 92.95 -7.88 43.85
N GLN A 83 91.88 -7.79 44.65
CA GLN A 83 91.97 -7.61 46.11
C GLN A 83 92.04 -8.91 46.91
N GLN A 84 91.80 -10.06 46.27
CA GLN A 84 91.79 -11.40 46.88
C GLN A 84 90.73 -11.54 47.99
N GLY A 85 89.49 -11.19 47.67
CA GLY A 85 88.34 -11.36 48.58
C GLY A 85 87.97 -12.81 48.86
N GLU A 86 87.27 -13.05 49.97
CA GLU A 86 86.69 -14.36 50.33
C GLU A 86 85.15 -14.28 50.32
N LEU A 87 84.49 -15.14 49.54
CA LEU A 87 83.03 -15.23 49.48
C LEU A 87 82.53 -16.42 50.32
N ALA A 88 81.56 -16.16 51.20
CA ALA A 88 81.01 -17.14 52.12
C ALA A 88 79.51 -16.91 52.34
N GLY A 89 78.82 -17.90 52.90
CA GLY A 89 77.42 -17.83 53.29
C GLY A 89 77.21 -18.35 54.72
N MET A 90 76.07 -18.04 55.33
CA MET A 90 75.68 -18.65 56.61
C MET A 90 74.90 -19.95 56.37
N ALA A 91 75.19 -21.01 57.11
CA ALA A 91 74.48 -22.28 57.07
C ALA A 91 73.27 -22.30 58.04
N GLU A 92 72.42 -23.33 57.97
CA GLU A 92 71.25 -23.50 58.86
C GLU A 92 71.58 -23.54 60.36
N ASP A 93 72.84 -23.83 60.74
CA ASP A 93 73.29 -23.84 62.13
C ASP A 93 73.76 -22.47 62.66
N GLY A 94 73.64 -21.41 61.85
CA GLY A 94 74.05 -20.05 62.19
C GLY A 94 75.57 -19.82 62.15
N THR A 95 76.33 -20.69 61.47
CA THR A 95 77.77 -20.53 61.28
C THR A 95 78.13 -20.21 59.82
N TYR A 96 79.26 -19.52 59.62
CA TYR A 96 79.67 -19.02 58.30
C TYR A 96 80.67 -19.95 57.60
N HIS A 97 80.41 -20.20 56.32
CA HIS A 97 81.01 -21.26 55.51
C HIS A 97 81.45 -20.76 54.13
N THR A 98 82.62 -21.15 53.65
CA THR A 98 83.14 -20.70 52.34
C THR A 98 82.34 -21.32 51.18
N TYR A 99 82.01 -20.52 50.15
CA TYR A 99 81.53 -21.05 48.87
C TYR A 99 82.70 -21.66 48.08
N ALA A 100 82.50 -22.84 47.50
CA ALA A 100 83.53 -23.57 46.76
C ALA A 100 82.96 -24.32 45.55
N ALA A 101 83.81 -24.60 44.55
CA ALA A 101 83.43 -25.42 43.40
C ALA A 101 83.18 -26.89 43.81
N ALA A 102 82.29 -27.58 43.09
CA ALA A 102 81.90 -28.95 43.40
C ALA A 102 82.96 -29.99 43.00
N GLY A 103 83.89 -30.30 43.93
CA GLY A 103 84.97 -31.28 43.74
C GLY A 103 86.29 -30.65 43.26
N ASP A 104 87.23 -31.49 42.82
CA ASP A 104 88.62 -31.10 42.42
C ASP A 104 88.71 -30.24 41.13
N GLY A 105 87.67 -29.50 40.78
CA GLY A 105 87.74 -28.40 39.81
C GLY A 105 88.52 -27.21 40.37
N GLU A 106 88.97 -26.31 39.50
CA GLU A 106 89.77 -25.16 39.95
C GLU A 106 88.96 -24.23 40.86
N ALA A 107 89.60 -23.75 41.93
CA ALA A 107 88.96 -22.84 42.88
C ALA A 107 88.48 -21.58 42.16
N PHE A 108 87.32 -21.04 42.55
CA PHE A 108 86.67 -19.93 41.82
C PHE A 108 87.52 -18.65 41.71
N SER A 109 88.51 -18.50 42.59
CA SER A 109 89.58 -17.50 42.55
C SER A 109 90.53 -17.62 41.33
N MET A 110 90.42 -18.68 40.53
CA MET A 110 91.17 -18.93 39.30
C MET A 110 90.31 -18.92 38.03
N LEU A 111 89.02 -18.54 38.11
CA LEU A 111 88.17 -18.38 36.91
C LEU A 111 88.82 -17.45 35.87
N GLU A 112 88.82 -17.88 34.61
CA GLU A 112 89.17 -17.04 33.46
C GLU A 112 88.11 -15.95 33.22
N ASP A 113 88.49 -14.86 32.56
CA ASP A 113 87.57 -13.76 32.26
C ASP A 113 86.41 -14.22 31.36
N GLY A 114 85.18 -13.87 31.74
CA GLY A 114 83.94 -14.33 31.12
C GLY A 114 83.46 -15.72 31.54
N ALA A 115 84.28 -16.51 32.24
CA ALA A 115 83.90 -17.85 32.70
C ALA A 115 82.88 -17.80 33.85
N SER A 116 82.09 -18.86 33.99
CA SER A 116 81.06 -19.00 35.03
C SER A 116 81.14 -20.37 35.70
N ALA A 117 80.82 -20.44 36.98
CA ALA A 117 80.79 -21.69 37.75
C ALA A 117 79.71 -21.65 38.85
N THR A 118 79.10 -22.80 39.12
CA THR A 118 78.23 -23.00 40.28
C THR A 118 79.09 -23.31 41.50
N LEU A 119 78.86 -22.59 42.60
CA LEU A 119 79.51 -22.82 43.89
C LEU A 119 78.50 -23.41 44.87
N LEU A 120 78.99 -24.33 45.70
CA LEU A 120 78.27 -24.91 46.82
C LEU A 120 78.77 -24.29 48.12
N LEU A 121 77.86 -24.06 49.07
CA LEU A 121 78.21 -23.69 50.45
C LEU A 121 78.90 -24.90 51.10
N SER A 122 80.22 -24.83 51.26
CA SER A 122 81.01 -25.99 51.66
C SER A 122 81.06 -26.16 53.19
N ASN A 123 81.18 -27.39 53.68
CA ASN A 123 81.38 -27.70 55.12
C ASN A 123 82.70 -27.14 55.71
N THR A 124 83.44 -26.29 54.99
CA THR A 124 84.62 -25.57 55.48
C THR A 124 84.18 -24.24 56.10
N ALA A 125 84.19 -24.18 57.45
CA ALA A 125 83.87 -22.95 58.16
C ALA A 125 84.90 -21.85 57.83
N THR A 126 84.42 -20.63 57.54
CA THR A 126 85.27 -19.46 57.28
C THR A 126 86.10 -19.14 58.53
N THR A 127 87.42 -19.21 58.39
CA THR A 127 88.32 -18.92 59.51
C THR A 127 88.37 -17.42 59.81
N GLY A 128 88.46 -17.06 61.09
CA GLY A 128 88.60 -15.65 61.50
C GLY A 128 87.30 -14.86 61.66
N LEU A 129 86.16 -15.53 61.91
CA LEU A 129 84.88 -14.91 62.31
C LEU A 129 84.45 -15.30 63.75
N VAL A 130 85.41 -15.67 64.61
CA VAL A 130 85.12 -16.29 65.92
C VAL A 130 84.56 -15.25 66.89
N GLY A 131 83.22 -15.17 66.95
CA GLY A 131 82.47 -14.19 67.73
C GLY A 131 81.14 -13.77 67.09
N LEU A 132 80.95 -14.03 65.78
CA LEU A 132 79.76 -13.66 65.00
C LEU A 132 78.62 -14.72 64.99
N GLY A 133 78.64 -15.66 65.94
CA GLY A 133 77.63 -16.73 66.03
C GLY A 133 76.52 -16.42 67.04
N ALA A 134 75.32 -16.95 66.81
CA ALA A 134 74.11 -16.66 67.59
C ALA A 134 74.28 -16.86 69.11
N ALA A 135 74.38 -15.74 69.84
CA ALA A 135 74.45 -15.68 71.30
C ALA A 135 73.57 -14.52 71.80
N GLY A 136 72.69 -14.81 72.76
CA GLY A 136 71.61 -13.89 73.12
C GLY A 136 72.02 -12.72 74.02
N GLY A 137 71.34 -11.58 73.83
CA GLY A 137 70.99 -10.70 74.95
C GLY A 137 71.99 -9.62 75.36
N LEU A 138 72.93 -9.24 74.50
CA LEU A 138 73.68 -7.96 74.57
C LEU A 138 74.23 -7.65 73.15
N LEU A 139 74.27 -6.37 72.76
CA LEU A 139 74.61 -5.88 71.41
C LEU A 139 73.59 -6.18 70.30
N ALA A 140 72.35 -5.72 70.49
CA ALA A 140 71.49 -5.29 69.39
C ALA A 140 71.46 -3.75 69.38
N GLY A 141 72.57 -3.13 68.94
CA GLY A 141 72.76 -1.68 68.96
C GLY A 141 74.23 -1.30 68.84
N MET A 142 74.50 -0.26 68.03
CA MET A 142 75.81 0.30 67.65
C MET A 142 76.64 -0.50 66.64
N SER A 143 76.66 0.02 65.40
CA SER A 143 77.73 -0.15 64.42
C SER A 143 78.36 1.22 64.10
N ALA A 144 79.65 1.24 63.75
CA ALA A 144 80.35 2.35 63.09
C ALA A 144 80.30 3.79 63.67
N GLY A 145 80.00 3.99 64.96
CA GLY A 145 80.11 5.28 65.67
C GLY A 145 81.25 5.30 66.71
N MET A 146 82.25 6.19 66.57
CA MET A 146 83.49 6.15 67.36
C MET A 146 83.35 6.54 68.86
N LEU A 147 84.08 5.81 69.70
CA LEU A 147 84.79 6.25 70.92
C LEU A 147 84.70 7.76 71.29
N ALA A 148 84.14 8.09 72.46
CA ALA A 148 84.94 8.30 73.70
C ALA A 148 84.20 8.97 74.90
N ALA A 149 84.35 8.35 76.08
CA ALA A 149 84.44 8.95 77.44
C ALA A 149 83.26 9.74 78.09
N GLY A 150 83.06 9.49 79.40
CA GLY A 150 82.10 10.17 80.30
C GLY A 150 80.83 9.32 80.52
N ALA A 151 80.60 8.63 81.65
CA ALA A 151 80.54 8.99 83.09
C ALA A 151 79.17 9.57 83.51
N LEU A 152 78.55 9.15 84.63
CA LEU A 152 79.12 8.55 85.84
C LEU A 152 78.25 7.51 86.61
N ALA A 153 76.91 7.66 86.68
CA ALA A 153 76.07 7.23 87.82
C ALA A 153 74.62 6.86 87.36
N ALA A 154 73.54 6.76 88.16
CA ALA A 154 73.23 6.11 89.48
C ALA A 154 71.68 6.26 89.71
N VAL A 155 70.98 5.80 90.77
CA VAL A 155 71.34 5.13 92.04
C VAL A 155 70.56 3.81 92.24
N ALA A 156 71.23 2.84 92.87
CA ALA A 156 70.83 1.45 93.04
C ALA A 156 69.71 1.15 94.07
N ALA A 157 69.20 -0.09 94.00
CA ALA A 157 68.60 -0.81 95.12
C ALA A 157 69.30 -2.17 95.33
N ILE A 158 70.58 -2.17 95.75
CA ILE A 158 71.36 -3.38 96.05
C ILE A 158 72.10 -3.21 97.39
N THR A 159 71.85 -4.11 98.34
CA THR A 159 72.93 -4.86 99.04
C THR A 159 72.38 -5.99 99.91
N GLY A 160 72.97 -7.18 99.75
CA GLY A 160 72.59 -8.40 100.48
C GLY A 160 73.60 -9.54 100.34
N VAL A 161 74.87 -9.21 100.03
CA VAL A 161 75.95 -10.19 99.79
C VAL A 161 76.90 -10.20 100.97
N ALA A 162 77.23 -11.39 101.48
CA ALA A 162 78.15 -11.59 102.57
C ALA A 162 79.55 -11.99 102.08
N VAL A 163 80.60 -11.40 102.64
CA VAL A 163 81.94 -12.00 102.83
C VAL A 163 82.51 -11.46 104.15
N ALA A 164 83.28 -12.28 104.86
CA ALA A 164 83.95 -11.91 106.10
C ALA A 164 85.46 -11.75 105.92
N VAL A 165 86.10 -10.93 106.76
CA VAL A 165 87.42 -11.19 107.37
C VAL A 165 87.59 -10.25 108.59
N LYS A 166 88.69 -10.37 109.35
CA LYS A 166 88.73 -10.15 110.80
C LYS A 166 90.00 -9.40 111.24
N ASN A 167 89.89 -8.58 112.30
CA ASN A 167 90.99 -8.09 113.17
C ASN A 167 91.97 -7.04 112.54
N SER A 168 92.61 -6.08 113.26
CA SER A 168 92.68 -5.79 114.72
C SER A 168 92.93 -4.28 115.05
N ASN A 169 92.55 -3.88 116.27
CA ASN A 169 93.20 -2.95 117.23
C ASN A 169 93.65 -1.48 116.94
N ASP A 170 93.34 -0.66 117.96
CA ASP A 170 94.07 0.48 118.57
C ASP A 170 94.26 1.84 117.86
N LYS A 171 93.41 2.79 118.29
CA LYS A 171 93.75 4.11 118.89
C LYS A 171 94.85 5.00 118.24
N GLY A 172 94.41 6.12 117.68
CA GLY A 172 94.35 7.37 118.48
C GLY A 172 95.17 8.60 118.03
N SER A 173 94.60 9.78 118.35
CA SER A 173 95.23 11.11 118.45
C SER A 173 95.58 11.88 117.15
N ASP A 174 94.65 12.78 116.79
CA ASP A 174 94.83 14.18 116.39
C ASP A 174 96.01 14.61 115.48
N HIS A 175 95.64 15.16 114.33
CA HIS A 175 95.89 16.59 114.05
C HIS A 175 94.70 17.16 113.25
N HIS A 176 94.16 18.30 113.68
CA HIS A 176 92.96 18.91 113.06
C HIS A 176 93.29 19.77 111.84
N ASP A 177 92.62 19.49 110.72
CA ASP A 177 92.28 20.46 109.68
C ASP A 177 90.76 20.77 109.77
N ASN A 178 90.38 22.03 109.60
CA ASN A 178 89.00 22.51 109.74
C ASN A 178 88.34 22.87 108.40
N THR A 179 89.00 22.66 107.26
CA THR A 179 88.38 22.81 105.93
C THR A 179 87.29 21.73 105.71
N PRO A 180 86.10 22.07 105.17
CA PRO A 180 85.07 21.10 104.80
C PRO A 180 85.53 20.10 103.73
N PRO A 181 85.11 18.83 103.80
CA PRO A 181 85.28 17.90 102.70
C PRO A 181 84.33 18.26 101.54
N GLN A 182 84.57 17.66 100.37
CA GLN A 182 83.58 17.63 99.28
C GLN A 182 82.30 16.91 99.74
N PRO A 183 81.10 17.28 99.24
CA PRO A 183 79.88 16.54 99.51
C PRO A 183 79.97 15.07 99.08
N GLY A 184 79.44 14.19 99.93
CA GLY A 184 79.29 12.75 99.66
C GLY A 184 77.82 12.34 99.60
N ASP A 185 77.56 11.21 98.94
CA ASP A 185 76.23 10.60 98.77
C ASP A 185 75.16 11.57 98.22
N LEU A 186 75.55 12.43 97.27
CA LEU A 186 74.63 13.37 96.61
C LEU A 186 73.57 12.61 95.79
N SER A 187 72.30 12.96 95.97
CA SER A 187 71.21 12.59 95.06
C SER A 187 70.33 13.80 94.75
N ILE A 188 69.99 13.94 93.47
CA ILE A 188 69.12 14.97 92.89
C ILE A 188 67.90 14.26 92.29
N ARG A 189 66.68 14.70 92.59
CA ARG A 189 65.44 14.13 92.02
C ARG A 189 64.45 15.20 91.60
N ASP A 190 63.64 14.95 90.58
CA ASP A 190 62.53 15.83 90.20
C ASP A 190 61.27 15.61 91.08
N GLY A 191 60.21 16.38 90.80
CA GLY A 191 58.92 16.26 91.51
C GLY A 191 58.22 14.90 91.33
N ASN A 192 58.49 14.18 90.25
CA ASN A 192 58.01 12.82 89.99
C ASN A 192 58.90 11.73 90.62
N GLY A 193 60.10 12.09 91.10
CA GLY A 193 61.08 11.19 91.69
C GLY A 193 62.08 10.57 90.70
N LYS A 194 62.12 11.03 89.44
CA LYS A 194 63.16 10.73 88.43
C LYS A 194 64.53 11.06 89.02
N ASP A 195 65.52 10.19 88.82
CA ASP A 195 66.86 10.41 89.36
C ASP A 195 67.65 11.35 88.43
N MET A 196 67.70 12.63 88.79
CA MET A 196 68.37 13.68 88.05
C MET A 196 69.85 13.84 88.45
N SER A 197 70.40 12.90 89.22
CA SER A 197 71.81 12.91 89.65
C SER A 197 72.81 12.77 88.48
N GLN A 198 72.33 12.67 87.24
CA GLN A 198 73.11 12.60 86.00
C GLN A 198 72.76 13.66 84.96
N GLY A 199 71.86 14.60 85.28
CA GLY A 199 71.47 15.65 84.36
C GLY A 199 70.44 15.20 83.33
N GLY A 200 70.35 15.96 82.24
CA GLY A 200 69.26 15.87 81.27
C GLY A 200 67.97 16.51 81.80
N ASP A 201 66.90 16.34 81.04
CA ASP A 201 65.71 17.17 81.18
C ASP A 201 64.70 16.65 82.21
N PHE A 202 63.97 17.56 82.86
CA PHE A 202 62.89 17.25 83.78
C PHE A 202 61.70 18.19 83.59
N ASN A 203 60.49 17.66 83.78
CA ASN A 203 59.25 18.44 83.62
C ASN A 203 58.55 18.83 84.94
N THR A 204 59.06 18.39 86.11
CA THR A 204 58.47 18.70 87.41
C THR A 204 59.41 19.35 88.43
N SER A 205 59.08 20.59 88.81
CA SER A 205 59.77 21.42 89.79
C SER A 205 59.09 21.36 91.17
N PRO A 206 59.79 21.47 92.31
CA PRO A 206 61.24 21.70 92.46
C PRO A 206 62.07 20.41 92.36
N LEU A 207 63.34 20.56 91.99
CA LEU A 207 64.34 19.52 92.20
C LEU A 207 64.62 19.37 93.71
N VAL A 208 64.88 18.15 94.18
CA VAL A 208 65.21 17.86 95.57
C VAL A 208 66.64 17.33 95.65
N PHE A 209 67.52 18.15 96.21
CA PHE A 209 68.91 17.80 96.53
C PHE A 209 68.99 17.18 97.92
N SER A 210 69.85 16.18 98.10
CA SER A 210 70.09 15.51 99.38
C SER A 210 71.50 14.93 99.46
N GLY A 211 72.09 14.84 100.66
CA GLY A 211 73.44 14.28 100.84
C GLY A 211 73.90 14.15 102.30
N THR A 212 75.17 13.80 102.50
CA THR A 212 75.79 13.61 103.84
C THR A 212 77.04 14.46 104.04
N GLY A 213 77.22 15.01 105.25
CA GLY A 213 78.33 15.91 105.59
C GLY A 213 78.56 16.04 107.09
N ARG A 214 79.44 16.97 107.51
CA ARG A 214 79.72 17.18 108.93
C ARG A 214 78.64 18.05 109.59
N PRO A 215 78.08 17.64 110.74
CA PRO A 215 77.12 18.46 111.49
C PRO A 215 77.60 19.89 111.74
N GLY A 216 76.73 20.86 111.43
CA GLY A 216 77.01 22.29 111.60
C GLY A 216 77.80 22.96 110.46
N ASP A 217 78.39 22.21 109.51
CA ASP A 217 78.75 22.78 108.21
C ASP A 217 77.44 23.18 107.47
N THR A 218 77.52 24.11 106.53
CA THR A 218 76.39 24.54 105.68
C THR A 218 76.56 23.97 104.28
N ALA A 219 75.55 23.25 103.79
CA ALA A 219 75.45 22.80 102.41
C ALA A 219 74.88 23.92 101.53
N ILE A 220 75.53 24.19 100.41
CA ILE A 220 75.17 25.26 99.47
C ILE A 220 75.10 24.65 98.06
N VAL A 221 73.96 24.81 97.38
CA VAL A 221 73.79 24.49 95.96
C VAL A 221 74.10 25.72 95.14
N TYR A 222 74.86 25.54 94.07
CA TYR A 222 75.28 26.57 93.12
C TYR A 222 74.75 26.25 91.73
N ASP A 223 74.33 27.29 91.01
CA ASP A 223 74.13 27.30 89.56
C ASP A 223 75.37 27.97 88.95
N GLY A 224 76.23 27.17 88.32
CA GLY A 224 77.61 27.55 87.98
C GLY A 224 78.38 28.03 89.22
N ASP A 225 78.63 29.34 89.30
CA ASP A 225 79.31 30.00 90.43
C ASP A 225 78.38 30.71 91.42
N LYS A 226 77.09 30.82 91.12
CA LYS A 226 76.11 31.57 91.90
C LYS A 226 75.45 30.65 92.92
N PRO A 227 75.54 30.89 94.25
CA PRO A 227 74.77 30.14 95.22
C PRO A 227 73.28 30.43 95.03
N ILE A 228 72.47 29.38 94.90
CA ILE A 228 71.02 29.46 94.66
C ILE A 228 70.18 29.02 95.87
N ALA A 229 70.70 28.11 96.69
CA ALA A 229 70.03 27.62 97.90
C ALA A 229 71.05 27.11 98.93
N GLU A 230 70.72 27.18 100.23
CA GLU A 230 71.59 26.69 101.31
C GLU A 230 70.78 26.08 102.48
N ALA A 231 71.38 25.13 103.19
CA ALA A 231 70.86 24.55 104.42
C ALA A 231 71.98 24.11 105.39
N ILE A 232 71.73 24.19 106.69
CA ILE A 232 72.66 23.71 107.71
C ILE A 232 72.56 22.19 107.83
N ILE A 233 73.70 21.49 107.86
CA ILE A 233 73.77 20.03 108.01
C ILE A 233 73.43 19.64 109.45
N GLY A 234 72.47 18.71 109.62
CA GLY A 234 71.92 18.31 110.92
C GLY A 234 72.90 17.57 111.83
N GLU A 235 72.54 17.39 113.11
CA GLU A 235 73.35 16.62 114.08
C GLU A 235 73.50 15.13 113.72
N ASP A 236 72.66 14.61 112.81
CA ASP A 236 72.76 13.28 112.23
C ASP A 236 73.67 13.21 110.99
N GLY A 237 74.22 14.34 110.55
CA GLY A 237 75.10 14.45 109.37
C GLY A 237 74.37 14.52 108.03
N LYS A 238 73.05 14.75 108.01
CA LYS A 238 72.23 14.79 106.78
C LYS A 238 71.66 16.18 106.50
N TRP A 239 71.27 16.39 105.24
CA TRP A 239 70.58 17.58 104.77
C TRP A 239 69.73 17.27 103.53
N THR A 240 68.70 18.10 103.29
CA THR A 240 67.95 18.16 102.04
C THR A 240 67.67 19.62 101.67
N ILE A 241 67.66 19.94 100.38
CA ILE A 241 67.40 21.29 99.85
C ILE A 241 66.47 21.16 98.64
N PRO A 242 65.23 21.68 98.68
CA PRO A 242 64.44 21.87 97.47
C PRO A 242 64.97 23.08 96.69
N VAL A 243 65.15 22.91 95.38
CA VAL A 243 65.66 23.89 94.44
C VAL A 243 64.64 24.11 93.33
N THR A 244 64.07 25.32 93.27
CA THR A 244 63.29 25.79 92.13
C THR A 244 64.24 26.54 91.19
N LEU A 245 64.46 26.00 89.99
CA LEU A 245 65.18 26.68 88.92
C LEU A 245 64.26 27.69 88.21
N PRO A 246 64.83 28.67 87.47
CA PRO A 246 64.08 29.43 86.48
C PRO A 246 63.36 28.52 85.47
N GLU A 247 62.16 28.93 85.07
CA GLU A 247 61.43 28.33 83.94
C GLU A 247 61.82 29.07 82.64
N ASP A 248 63.12 29.11 82.32
CA ASP A 248 63.67 29.85 81.16
C ASP A 248 64.21 28.96 80.03
N GLY A 249 64.15 27.64 80.18
CA GLY A 249 64.50 26.67 79.13
C GLY A 249 65.99 26.65 78.80
N GLN A 250 66.85 26.86 79.81
CA GLN A 250 68.30 26.72 79.70
C GLN A 250 68.80 25.57 80.58
N ASP A 251 69.96 25.02 80.22
CA ASP A 251 70.68 24.08 81.08
C ASP A 251 71.27 24.80 82.30
N HIS A 252 71.02 24.28 83.50
CA HIS A 252 71.63 24.76 84.73
C HIS A 252 72.73 23.80 85.21
N ASP A 253 73.96 24.30 85.36
CA ASP A 253 75.12 23.53 85.82
C ASP A 253 75.14 23.47 87.36
N LEU A 254 74.46 22.48 87.92
CA LEU A 254 74.22 22.41 89.37
C LEU A 254 75.33 21.67 90.12
N SER A 255 75.99 22.36 91.05
CA SER A 255 77.04 21.80 91.92
C SER A 255 76.76 22.09 93.39
N VAL A 256 77.26 21.23 94.30
CA VAL A 256 77.07 21.40 95.75
C VAL A 256 78.42 21.58 96.44
N GLY A 257 78.52 22.48 97.42
CA GLY A 257 79.71 22.67 98.25
C GLY A 257 79.38 22.83 99.74
N TYR A 258 80.36 22.58 100.61
CA TYR A 258 80.22 22.72 102.06
C TYR A 258 81.02 23.90 102.61
N LYS A 259 80.43 24.61 103.58
CA LYS A 259 81.01 25.78 104.23
C LYS A 259 80.98 25.62 105.76
N GLY A 260 82.14 25.64 106.39
CA GLY A 260 82.26 25.37 107.83
C GLY A 260 81.85 26.57 108.71
N PRO A 261 81.56 26.36 110.00
CA PRO A 261 81.17 27.43 110.94
C PRO A 261 82.13 28.61 111.06
N GLY A 262 83.42 28.42 110.70
CA GLY A 262 84.43 29.49 110.66
C GLY A 262 84.49 30.27 109.34
N GLY A 263 83.60 29.97 108.38
CA GLY A 263 83.53 30.61 107.06
C GLY A 263 84.45 30.00 105.98
N GLN A 264 85.18 28.93 106.29
CA GLN A 264 86.00 28.20 105.32
C GLN A 264 85.10 27.40 104.36
N GLU A 265 85.35 27.51 103.05
CA GLU A 265 84.67 26.72 102.02
C GLU A 265 85.53 25.51 101.63
N GLY A 266 84.90 24.36 101.45
CA GLY A 266 85.50 23.16 100.86
C GLY A 266 85.31 23.10 99.34
N PRO A 267 85.86 22.08 98.67
CA PRO A 267 85.60 21.84 97.25
C PRO A 267 84.12 21.56 96.98
N ARG A 268 83.64 21.98 95.81
CA ARG A 268 82.31 21.60 95.29
C ARG A 268 82.35 20.20 94.65
N THR A 269 81.19 19.60 94.42
CA THR A 269 81.03 18.50 93.46
C THR A 269 81.32 18.99 92.03
N ASP A 270 81.56 18.04 91.13
CA ASP A 270 81.40 18.29 89.69
C ASP A 270 79.95 18.76 89.40
N PRO A 271 79.73 19.60 88.38
CA PRO A 271 78.40 20.08 88.01
C PRO A 271 77.56 18.99 87.34
N VAL A 272 76.25 19.09 87.50
CA VAL A 272 75.24 18.24 86.85
C VAL A 272 74.29 19.16 86.07
N SER A 273 74.38 19.11 84.74
CA SER A 273 73.61 19.96 83.83
C SER A 273 72.16 19.47 83.70
N VAL A 274 71.18 20.27 84.10
CA VAL A 274 69.74 19.92 84.03
C VAL A 274 68.94 20.99 83.28
N GLY A 275 68.16 20.57 82.29
CA GLY A 275 67.20 21.41 81.58
C GLY A 275 65.79 21.28 82.16
N TYR A 276 65.04 22.39 82.25
CA TYR A 276 63.61 22.35 82.52
C TYR A 276 62.81 22.41 81.21
N ASP A 277 62.16 21.31 80.84
CA ASP A 277 61.26 21.27 79.70
C ASP A 277 59.85 20.82 80.12
N SER A 278 58.88 21.67 79.82
CA SER A 278 57.44 21.46 80.05
C SER A 278 56.63 21.49 78.76
N THR A 279 57.29 21.35 77.61
CA THR A 279 56.72 21.43 76.27
C THR A 279 56.39 20.03 75.74
N PRO A 280 55.12 19.63 75.62
CA PRO A 280 54.80 18.34 75.00
C PRO A 280 55.24 18.30 73.53
N PRO A 281 55.67 17.14 73.02
CA PRO A 281 55.83 16.92 71.59
C PRO A 281 54.56 17.23 70.80
N ALA A 282 54.72 17.50 69.51
CA ALA A 282 53.58 17.57 68.61
C ALA A 282 52.86 16.21 68.54
N THR A 283 51.53 16.24 68.47
CA THR A 283 50.73 15.06 68.09
C THR A 283 51.21 14.54 66.73
N PRO A 284 51.37 13.21 66.52
CA PRO A 284 51.69 12.66 65.20
C PRO A 284 50.69 13.13 64.14
N ASN A 285 51.20 13.43 62.95
CA ASN A 285 50.36 13.68 61.78
C ASN A 285 49.97 12.34 61.13
N PRO A 286 48.67 12.00 60.98
CA PRO A 286 48.27 10.77 60.31
C PRO A 286 48.75 10.66 58.85
N ASP A 287 48.92 11.79 58.14
CA ASP A 287 49.41 11.79 56.75
C ASP A 287 50.91 11.40 56.65
N ASP A 288 51.67 11.48 57.75
CA ASP A 288 53.09 11.05 57.85
C ASP A 288 53.21 9.59 58.36
N MET A 289 52.10 8.84 58.38
CA MET A 289 52.00 7.47 58.89
C MET A 289 51.40 6.51 57.86
N THR A 290 51.75 5.23 57.99
CA THR A 290 51.07 4.11 57.30
C THR A 290 50.82 2.98 58.28
N ILE A 291 49.70 2.29 58.11
CA ILE A 291 49.31 1.10 58.88
C ILE A 291 49.07 -0.03 57.88
N VAL A 292 49.84 -1.11 57.98
CA VAL A 292 49.68 -2.29 57.11
C VAL A 292 49.61 -3.57 57.94
N ASP A 293 48.96 -4.62 57.45
CA ASP A 293 49.02 -5.93 58.08
C ASP A 293 50.21 -6.79 57.59
N GLY A 294 50.36 -7.99 58.16
CA GLY A 294 51.41 -8.95 57.80
C GLY A 294 51.33 -9.53 56.38
N ASP A 295 50.17 -9.42 55.70
CA ASP A 295 50.00 -9.76 54.28
C ASP A 295 50.28 -8.55 53.36
N GLY A 296 50.42 -7.34 53.92
CA GLY A 296 50.73 -6.09 53.22
C GLY A 296 49.50 -5.27 52.81
N LYS A 297 48.31 -5.56 53.35
CA LYS A 297 47.09 -4.76 53.13
C LYS A 297 47.20 -3.42 53.85
N ASP A 298 46.86 -2.33 53.18
CA ASP A 298 46.73 -1.00 53.79
C ASP A 298 45.47 -0.93 54.67
N LEU A 299 45.66 -0.53 55.92
CA LEU A 299 44.64 -0.36 56.95
C LEU A 299 44.69 1.06 57.55
N SER A 300 45.36 2.01 56.89
CA SER A 300 45.51 3.40 57.37
C SER A 300 44.18 4.16 57.49
N ASN A 301 43.12 3.66 56.86
CA ASN A 301 41.73 4.14 56.97
C ASN A 301 40.80 3.21 57.79
N GLY A 302 41.36 2.20 58.46
CA GLY A 302 40.63 1.16 59.20
C GLY A 302 40.16 -0.01 58.33
N GLY A 303 39.47 -0.96 58.96
CA GLY A 303 38.90 -2.16 58.33
C GLY A 303 39.22 -3.45 59.09
N SER A 304 38.98 -4.61 58.47
CA SER A 304 39.33 -5.92 59.04
C SER A 304 40.59 -6.52 58.41
N SER A 305 41.27 -7.40 59.13
CA SER A 305 42.36 -8.24 58.61
C SER A 305 42.44 -9.59 59.30
N LYS A 306 42.84 -10.61 58.54
CA LYS A 306 43.19 -11.96 59.02
C LYS A 306 44.65 -12.11 59.45
N ALA A 307 45.47 -11.07 59.29
CA ALA A 307 46.92 -11.14 59.39
C ALA A 307 47.46 -10.33 60.59
N ASN A 308 48.52 -10.85 61.20
CA ASN A 308 49.21 -10.27 62.33
C ASN A 308 50.73 -10.37 62.07
N PRO A 309 51.56 -9.39 62.49
CA PRO A 309 51.21 -8.16 63.20
C PRO A 309 50.57 -7.10 62.28
N ILE A 310 50.00 -6.08 62.91
CA ILE A 310 49.70 -4.79 62.31
C ILE A 310 50.92 -3.88 62.50
N ASP A 311 51.53 -3.49 61.40
CA ASP A 311 52.73 -2.66 61.30
C ASP A 311 52.36 -1.18 61.25
N PHE A 312 52.62 -0.46 62.35
CA PHE A 312 52.58 1.00 62.36
C PHE A 312 53.94 1.54 61.94
N ARG A 313 53.98 2.42 60.93
CA ARG A 313 55.19 3.03 60.40
C ARG A 313 54.98 4.54 60.26
N GLY A 314 56.03 5.34 60.51
CA GLY A 314 55.95 6.77 60.30
C GLY A 314 57.31 7.47 60.27
N GLU A 315 57.30 8.71 59.79
CA GLU A 315 58.49 9.55 59.62
C GLU A 315 58.34 10.89 60.36
N ASN A 316 59.32 11.78 60.22
CA ASN A 316 59.30 13.17 60.72
C ASN A 316 59.12 13.37 62.25
N ALA A 317 59.32 12.35 63.08
CA ALA A 317 59.30 12.45 64.55
C ALA A 317 60.66 12.92 65.11
N THR A 318 60.68 13.48 66.33
CA THR A 318 61.92 13.97 66.96
C THR A 318 62.82 12.80 67.39
N PRO A 319 64.10 12.76 66.97
CA PRO A 319 65.03 11.74 67.45
C PRO A 319 65.16 11.73 68.98
N GLY A 320 65.07 10.55 69.58
CA GLY A 320 65.10 10.37 71.04
C GLY A 320 63.75 10.43 71.75
N ASP A 321 62.68 10.92 71.11
CA ASP A 321 61.33 10.75 71.62
C ASP A 321 60.91 9.27 71.59
N THR A 322 59.91 8.90 72.40
CA THR A 322 59.28 7.58 72.39
C THR A 322 57.89 7.65 71.76
N VAL A 323 57.69 6.96 70.63
CA VAL A 323 56.37 6.76 70.01
C VAL A 323 55.66 5.59 70.71
N ILE A 324 54.36 5.72 70.96
CA ILE A 324 53.54 4.75 71.68
C ILE A 324 52.23 4.52 70.91
N VAL A 325 51.92 3.26 70.61
CA VAL A 325 50.60 2.83 70.08
C VAL A 325 49.71 2.42 71.24
N TYR A 326 48.43 2.78 71.16
CA TYR A 326 47.39 2.47 72.15
C TYR A 326 46.19 1.78 71.48
N ASP A 327 45.56 0.87 72.21
CA ASP A 327 44.23 0.29 71.96
C ASP A 327 43.28 0.94 72.99
N GLY A 328 42.44 1.88 72.54
CA GLY A 328 41.72 2.79 73.42
C GLY A 328 42.68 3.53 74.36
N ASP A 329 42.49 3.41 75.68
CA ASP A 329 43.39 4.01 76.68
C ASP A 329 44.69 3.22 76.96
N LYS A 330 44.79 1.97 76.51
CA LYS A 330 45.84 1.02 76.92
C LYS A 330 47.02 1.05 75.94
N PRO A 331 48.26 1.34 76.37
CA PRO A 331 49.43 1.20 75.50
C PRO A 331 49.69 -0.27 75.16
N ILE A 332 49.98 -0.56 73.88
CA ILE A 332 50.16 -1.91 73.33
C ILE A 332 51.53 -2.12 72.65
N GLY A 333 52.19 -1.06 72.22
CA GLY A 333 53.55 -1.09 71.64
C GLY A 333 54.23 0.26 71.75
N SER A 334 55.56 0.30 71.74
CA SER A 334 56.33 1.55 71.75
C SER A 334 57.76 1.37 71.20
N VAL A 335 58.32 2.44 70.64
CA VAL A 335 59.71 2.49 70.13
C VAL A 335 60.30 3.88 70.34
N ILE A 336 61.63 3.96 70.48
CA ILE A 336 62.36 5.24 70.50
C ILE A 336 62.68 5.62 69.04
N VAL A 337 62.46 6.90 68.69
CA VAL A 337 62.72 7.43 67.34
C VAL A 337 64.22 7.48 67.06
N GLY A 338 64.64 7.00 65.89
CA GLY A 338 66.03 6.99 65.44
C GLY A 338 66.57 8.38 65.05
N GLU A 339 67.88 8.49 64.83
CA GLU A 339 68.53 9.75 64.38
C GLU A 339 68.03 10.26 63.02
N ASP A 340 67.38 9.41 62.22
CA ASP A 340 66.76 9.74 60.94
C ASP A 340 65.28 10.17 61.05
N GLY A 341 64.72 10.25 62.27
CA GLY A 341 63.34 10.70 62.52
C GLY A 341 62.25 9.68 62.16
N ARG A 342 62.63 8.44 61.81
CA ARG A 342 61.71 7.38 61.39
C ARG A 342 61.51 6.34 62.49
N TRP A 343 60.37 5.66 62.44
CA TRP A 343 59.96 4.69 63.44
C TRP A 343 59.03 3.61 62.87
N HIS A 344 59.07 2.44 63.50
CA HIS A 344 58.27 1.26 63.17
C HIS A 344 57.88 0.54 64.47
N ILE A 345 56.60 0.18 64.59
CA ILE A 345 56.05 -0.56 65.73
C ILE A 345 55.15 -1.68 65.19
N PRO A 346 55.60 -2.95 65.19
CA PRO A 346 54.72 -4.10 64.96
C PRO A 346 53.86 -4.34 66.20
N VAL A 347 52.54 -4.46 66.01
CA VAL A 347 51.55 -4.71 67.07
C VAL A 347 50.78 -5.98 66.76
N THR A 348 50.66 -6.90 67.72
CA THR A 348 49.78 -8.07 67.59
C THR A 348 48.41 -7.76 68.18
N LEU A 349 47.35 -7.80 67.36
CA LEU A 349 45.97 -7.68 67.83
C LEU A 349 45.45 -9.02 68.38
N PRO A 350 44.59 -9.01 69.41
CA PRO A 350 43.84 -10.17 69.87
C PRO A 350 43.02 -10.86 68.76
N GLU A 351 43.01 -12.19 68.77
CA GLU A 351 42.18 -13.00 67.87
C GLU A 351 40.75 -13.18 68.43
N ASP A 352 40.07 -12.07 68.78
CA ASP A 352 38.76 -12.08 69.47
C ASP A 352 37.58 -11.53 68.66
N GLY A 353 37.81 -11.17 67.39
CA GLY A 353 36.77 -10.70 66.46
C GLY A 353 36.21 -9.32 66.80
N GLN A 354 36.86 -8.55 67.67
CA GLN A 354 36.47 -7.17 67.98
C GLN A 354 37.23 -6.16 67.12
N GLU A 355 36.65 -4.97 66.96
CA GLU A 355 37.31 -3.80 66.39
C GLU A 355 38.14 -3.10 67.48
N HIS A 356 39.44 -2.96 67.27
CA HIS A 356 40.35 -2.24 68.16
C HIS A 356 40.50 -0.78 67.73
N ASP A 357 40.43 0.14 68.69
CA ASP A 357 40.50 1.59 68.46
C ASP A 357 41.94 2.08 68.58
N LEU A 358 42.68 2.04 67.47
CA LEU A 358 44.13 2.17 67.50
C LEU A 358 44.58 3.62 67.28
N SER A 359 45.35 4.16 68.23
CA SER A 359 45.86 5.54 68.18
C SER A 359 47.33 5.64 68.57
N VAL A 360 48.04 6.64 68.06
CA VAL A 360 49.48 6.84 68.28
C VAL A 360 49.75 8.18 68.98
N GLY A 361 50.68 8.20 69.94
CA GLY A 361 51.16 9.40 70.62
C GLY A 361 52.68 9.38 70.81
N ILE A 362 53.26 10.50 71.22
CA ILE A 362 54.70 10.70 71.41
C ILE A 362 54.99 11.19 72.84
N LYS A 363 56.10 10.73 73.41
CA LYS A 363 56.59 11.12 74.72
C LYS A 363 58.07 11.51 74.68
N ASP A 364 58.42 12.69 75.19
CA ASP A 364 59.80 13.18 75.19
C ASP A 364 60.67 12.58 76.32
N PRO A 365 62.01 12.79 76.29
CA PRO A 365 62.91 12.38 77.37
C PRO A 365 62.69 13.09 78.72
N ALA A 366 62.07 14.28 78.74
CA ALA A 366 61.74 14.99 79.98
C ALA A 366 60.59 14.29 80.73
N GLY A 367 59.63 13.74 79.98
CA GLY A 367 58.46 12.99 80.42
C GLY A 367 57.11 13.57 79.98
N ASN A 368 57.05 14.56 79.08
CA ASN A 368 55.79 15.14 78.60
C ASN A 368 55.18 14.28 77.47
N GLU A 369 53.85 14.21 77.39
CA GLU A 369 53.11 13.40 76.42
C GLU A 369 52.28 14.28 75.48
N SER A 370 52.35 14.01 74.18
CA SER A 370 51.57 14.69 73.14
C SER A 370 50.08 14.36 73.21
N GLY A 371 49.27 15.06 72.41
CA GLY A 371 47.98 14.50 71.99
C GLY A 371 48.19 13.24 71.13
N ARG A 372 47.15 12.42 70.98
CA ARG A 372 47.19 11.25 70.08
C ARG A 372 46.55 11.55 68.72
N THR A 373 46.85 10.72 67.73
CA THR A 373 46.10 10.66 66.47
C THR A 373 44.61 10.41 66.72
N PRO A 374 43.73 10.66 65.73
CA PRO A 374 42.44 9.98 65.66
C PRO A 374 42.64 8.46 65.80
N GLY A 375 41.63 7.79 66.36
CA GLY A 375 41.57 6.34 66.43
C GLY A 375 41.24 5.73 65.07
N VAL A 376 41.92 4.63 64.74
CA VAL A 376 41.72 3.85 63.52
C VAL A 376 41.18 2.48 63.94
N GLY A 377 39.92 2.21 63.58
CA GLY A 377 39.25 0.95 63.87
C GLY A 377 39.82 -0.19 63.04
N ILE A 378 40.52 -1.13 63.68
CA ILE A 378 41.05 -2.33 63.02
C ILE A 378 40.56 -3.58 63.74
N GLY A 379 39.78 -4.41 63.03
CA GLY A 379 39.30 -5.69 63.52
C GLY A 379 40.16 -6.86 63.07
N TYR A 380 40.41 -7.84 63.95
CA TYR A 380 41.00 -9.11 63.53
C TYR A 380 39.91 -10.13 63.19
N ASP A 381 39.87 -10.58 61.94
CA ASP A 381 38.93 -11.60 61.45
C ASP A 381 39.67 -12.65 60.63
N GLY A 382 39.85 -13.83 61.23
CA GLY A 382 40.38 -15.03 60.59
C GLY A 382 39.32 -16.10 60.33
N THR A 383 38.03 -15.74 60.21
CA THR A 383 36.92 -16.68 59.99
C THR A 383 36.43 -16.65 58.54
N PRO A 384 36.71 -17.70 57.72
CA PRO A 384 36.24 -17.75 56.34
C PRO A 384 34.71 -17.70 56.20
N PRO A 385 34.18 -17.01 55.16
CA PRO A 385 32.78 -17.08 54.78
C PRO A 385 32.30 -18.52 54.53
N THR A 386 31.02 -18.75 54.77
CA THR A 386 30.37 -19.99 54.35
C THR A 386 30.33 -20.07 52.82
N THR A 387 30.65 -21.25 52.28
CA THR A 387 30.46 -21.58 50.85
C THR A 387 29.03 -21.26 50.41
N PRO A 388 28.82 -20.65 49.22
CA PRO A 388 27.49 -20.43 48.67
C PRO A 388 26.67 -21.71 48.61
N ASN A 389 25.38 -21.61 48.91
CA ASN A 389 24.45 -22.71 48.77
C ASN A 389 23.94 -22.78 47.32
N PRO A 390 24.14 -23.89 46.58
CA PRO A 390 23.62 -24.01 45.22
C PRO A 390 22.09 -23.87 45.11
N ASP A 391 21.33 -24.21 46.16
CA ASP A 391 19.87 -24.02 46.18
C ASP A 391 19.44 -22.54 46.26
N ASP A 392 20.34 -21.63 46.69
CA ASP A 392 20.13 -20.17 46.73
C ASP A 392 20.71 -19.46 45.47
N MET A 393 21.08 -20.22 44.45
CA MET A 393 21.70 -19.76 43.21
C MET A 393 20.88 -20.12 41.97
N THR A 394 21.03 -19.35 40.91
CA THR A 394 20.57 -19.70 39.56
C THR A 394 21.66 -19.40 38.54
N ILE A 395 21.79 -20.28 37.55
CA ILE A 395 22.70 -20.12 36.41
C ILE A 395 21.84 -20.16 35.15
N VAL A 396 21.82 -19.08 34.38
CA VAL A 396 21.05 -19.00 33.12
C VAL A 396 21.89 -18.45 31.99
N ASP A 397 21.63 -18.87 30.74
CA ASP A 397 22.27 -18.24 29.58
C ASP A 397 21.55 -16.94 29.13
N GLY A 398 22.11 -16.28 28.12
CA GLY A 398 21.57 -15.05 27.53
C GLY A 398 20.19 -15.21 26.87
N ASP A 399 19.77 -16.42 26.51
CA ASP A 399 18.44 -16.74 25.98
C ASP A 399 17.44 -17.11 27.11
N GLY A 400 17.93 -17.29 28.34
CA GLY A 400 17.13 -17.58 29.55
C GLY A 400 16.97 -19.07 29.88
N LYS A 401 17.78 -19.95 29.29
CA LYS A 401 17.82 -21.39 29.60
C LYS A 401 18.42 -21.61 30.99
N ASP A 402 17.79 -22.46 31.79
CA ASP A 402 18.36 -22.90 33.08
C ASP A 402 19.50 -23.90 32.85
N LEU A 403 20.68 -23.56 33.37
CA LEU A 403 21.92 -24.35 33.32
C LEU A 403 22.42 -24.68 34.74
N SER A 404 21.59 -24.52 35.77
CA SER A 404 21.96 -24.76 37.18
C SER A 404 22.30 -26.23 37.50
N ASN A 405 22.03 -27.15 36.57
CA ASN A 405 22.43 -28.57 36.62
C ASN A 405 23.45 -28.95 35.52
N GLY A 406 24.05 -27.96 34.85
CA GLY A 406 24.95 -28.14 33.71
C GLY A 406 24.23 -28.34 32.37
N GLY A 407 25.01 -28.50 31.30
CA GLY A 407 24.52 -28.71 29.94
C GLY A 407 25.34 -27.95 28.90
N SER A 408 24.75 -27.65 27.74
CA SER A 408 25.37 -26.82 26.69
C SER A 408 24.51 -25.60 26.38
N SER A 409 25.11 -24.54 25.85
CA SER A 409 24.38 -23.38 25.31
C SER A 409 25.11 -22.71 24.14
N LYS A 410 24.33 -22.11 23.24
CA LYS A 410 24.78 -21.22 22.16
C LYS A 410 24.83 -19.75 22.56
N ALA A 411 24.35 -19.40 23.75
CA ALA A 411 24.09 -18.04 24.19
C ALA A 411 25.06 -17.58 25.29
N ASN A 412 25.46 -16.32 25.21
CA ASN A 412 26.45 -15.68 26.08
C ASN A 412 25.92 -14.27 26.45
N PRO A 413 26.14 -13.76 27.67
CA PRO A 413 26.86 -14.39 28.79
C PRO A 413 26.03 -15.49 29.48
N ILE A 414 26.71 -16.29 30.30
CA ILE A 414 26.13 -17.11 31.36
C ILE A 414 26.00 -16.26 32.62
N ASP A 415 24.77 -15.96 33.02
CA ASP A 415 24.40 -15.17 34.18
C ASP A 415 24.37 -16.04 35.45
N PHE A 416 25.36 -15.86 36.33
CA PHE A 416 25.33 -16.37 37.69
C PHE A 416 24.63 -15.37 38.60
N ARG A 417 23.63 -15.82 39.35
CA ARG A 417 22.85 -14.99 40.29
C ARG A 417 22.65 -15.73 41.61
N GLY A 418 22.59 -15.00 42.72
CA GLY A 418 22.25 -15.58 44.02
C GLY A 418 21.76 -14.56 45.04
N GLU A 419 21.16 -15.09 46.10
CA GLU A 419 20.63 -14.32 47.23
C GLU A 419 21.29 -14.76 48.55
N ASN A 420 20.92 -14.14 49.67
CA ASN A 420 21.32 -14.52 51.04
C ASN A 420 22.84 -14.51 51.35
N ALA A 421 23.68 -13.89 50.51
CA ALA A 421 25.11 -13.73 50.79
C ALA A 421 25.39 -12.55 51.76
N THR A 422 26.56 -12.53 52.41
CA THR A 422 26.93 -11.45 53.34
C THR A 422 27.16 -10.13 52.59
N PRO A 423 26.47 -9.02 52.92
CA PRO A 423 26.75 -7.71 52.32
C PRO A 423 28.20 -7.27 52.53
N GLY A 424 28.87 -6.83 51.46
CA GLY A 424 30.27 -6.40 51.49
C GLY A 424 31.31 -7.49 51.21
N ASP A 425 30.93 -8.78 51.25
CA ASP A 425 31.79 -9.85 50.72
C ASP A 425 31.93 -9.73 49.19
N THR A 426 32.99 -10.32 48.63
CA THR A 426 33.20 -10.43 47.18
C THR A 426 32.93 -11.87 46.71
N VAL A 427 31.91 -12.05 45.86
CA VAL A 427 31.63 -13.30 45.15
C VAL A 427 32.53 -13.39 43.91
N ILE A 428 33.07 -14.57 43.64
CA ILE A 428 33.97 -14.86 42.51
C ILE A 428 33.51 -16.16 41.83
N VAL A 429 33.31 -16.11 40.50
CA VAL A 429 33.12 -17.30 39.66
C VAL A 429 34.47 -17.72 39.09
N TYR A 430 34.73 -19.02 39.09
CA TYR A 430 35.94 -19.66 38.57
C TYR A 430 35.59 -20.66 37.46
N ASP A 431 36.39 -20.70 36.41
CA ASP A 431 36.48 -21.83 35.47
C ASP A 431 37.67 -22.70 35.88
N GLY A 432 37.37 -23.87 36.47
CA GLY A 432 38.33 -24.68 37.21
C GLY A 432 38.98 -23.89 38.36
N ASP A 433 40.22 -23.44 38.16
CA ASP A 433 40.97 -22.59 39.09
C ASP A 433 41.13 -21.12 38.64
N THR A 434 40.70 -20.76 37.43
CA THR A 434 40.86 -19.42 36.87
C THR A 434 39.66 -18.54 37.25
N PRO A 435 39.81 -17.41 37.96
CA PRO A 435 38.68 -16.51 38.20
C PRO A 435 38.23 -15.84 36.90
N VAL A 436 36.95 -15.99 36.54
CA VAL A 436 36.35 -15.50 35.28
C VAL A 436 35.37 -14.33 35.48
N GLY A 437 34.92 -14.08 36.71
CA GLY A 437 34.10 -12.92 37.05
C GLY A 437 33.99 -12.71 38.56
N SER A 438 33.69 -11.49 39.02
CA SER A 438 33.48 -11.18 40.43
C SER A 438 32.58 -9.96 40.65
N VAL A 439 31.93 -9.89 41.82
CA VAL A 439 31.12 -8.75 42.26
C VAL A 439 31.12 -8.65 43.79
N ILE A 440 30.94 -7.43 44.32
CA ILE A 440 30.70 -7.21 45.75
C ILE A 440 29.20 -7.37 46.04
N VAL A 441 28.85 -8.10 47.09
CA VAL A 441 27.45 -8.35 47.50
C VAL A 441 26.77 -7.06 47.97
N GLY A 442 25.55 -6.82 47.50
CA GLY A 442 24.76 -5.63 47.85
C GLY A 442 24.25 -5.62 49.30
N GLU A 443 23.74 -4.47 49.76
CA GLU A 443 23.17 -4.30 51.12
C GLU A 443 21.98 -5.24 51.41
N ASP A 444 21.35 -5.80 50.37
CA ASP A 444 20.24 -6.75 50.46
C ASP A 444 20.66 -8.24 50.39
N GLY A 445 21.97 -8.51 50.25
CA GLY A 445 22.50 -9.88 50.12
C GLY A 445 22.40 -10.49 48.72
N SER A 446 21.92 -9.73 47.73
CA SER A 446 21.84 -10.17 46.34
C SER A 446 23.15 -9.91 45.56
N TRP A 447 23.39 -10.72 44.52
CA TRP A 447 24.53 -10.56 43.62
C TRP A 447 24.25 -11.14 42.22
N HIS A 448 24.96 -10.61 41.22
CA HIS A 448 24.89 -11.02 39.81
C HIS A 448 26.26 -10.90 39.15
N ILE A 449 26.70 -11.94 38.44
CA ILE A 449 27.95 -11.98 37.67
C ILE A 449 27.65 -12.57 36.28
N PRO A 450 27.69 -11.76 35.20
CA PRO A 450 27.70 -12.27 33.83
C PRO A 450 29.09 -12.78 33.47
N VAL A 451 29.20 -14.07 33.11
CA VAL A 451 30.43 -14.74 32.65
C VAL A 451 30.33 -14.96 31.14
N THR A 452 31.37 -14.61 30.37
CA THR A 452 31.41 -14.92 28.93
C THR A 452 32.32 -16.12 28.69
N LEU A 453 31.75 -17.23 28.18
CA LEU A 453 32.52 -18.42 27.82
C LEU A 453 33.18 -18.27 26.44
N PRO A 454 34.38 -18.84 26.22
CA PRO A 454 35.06 -18.82 24.93
C PRO A 454 34.38 -19.73 23.89
N GLU A 455 34.58 -19.41 22.61
CA GLU A 455 34.08 -20.20 21.49
C GLU A 455 35.12 -21.26 21.08
N ASP A 456 35.34 -22.26 21.95
CA ASP A 456 36.27 -23.38 21.72
C ASP A 456 35.60 -24.77 21.77
N GLY A 457 34.29 -24.84 22.01
CA GLY A 457 33.50 -26.07 22.03
C GLY A 457 33.86 -27.04 23.16
N GLN A 458 34.50 -26.56 24.24
CA GLN A 458 34.79 -27.36 25.43
C GLN A 458 33.71 -27.17 26.51
N GLU A 459 33.70 -28.08 27.50
CA GLU A 459 32.91 -27.99 28.72
C GLU A 459 33.71 -27.24 29.80
N HIS A 460 33.18 -26.13 30.30
CA HIS A 460 33.79 -25.31 31.35
C HIS A 460 33.29 -25.75 32.73
N ASP A 461 34.20 -25.87 33.70
CA ASP A 461 33.89 -26.39 35.04
C ASP A 461 33.66 -25.23 36.02
N LEU A 462 32.46 -24.68 35.99
CA LEU A 462 32.17 -23.39 36.62
C LEU A 462 31.77 -23.54 38.08
N SER A 463 32.50 -22.88 38.99
CA SER A 463 32.28 -22.93 40.43
C SER A 463 32.35 -21.54 41.08
N VAL A 464 31.65 -21.34 42.19
CA VAL A 464 31.53 -20.03 42.86
C VAL A 464 32.12 -20.08 44.26
N GLY A 465 32.90 -19.06 44.63
CA GLY A 465 33.45 -18.87 45.97
C GLY A 465 33.28 -17.44 46.46
N VAL A 466 33.52 -17.21 47.75
CA VAL A 466 33.35 -15.91 48.42
C VAL A 466 34.64 -15.53 49.15
N THR A 467 34.98 -14.24 49.12
CA THR A 467 36.10 -13.65 49.89
C THR A 467 35.58 -12.47 50.71
N ASP A 468 35.81 -12.48 52.02
CA ASP A 468 35.38 -11.38 52.91
C ASP A 468 36.29 -10.13 52.80
N PRO A 469 35.91 -8.99 53.42
CA PRO A 469 36.76 -7.81 53.50
C PRO A 469 38.11 -8.01 54.22
N ALA A 470 38.27 -9.05 55.06
CA ALA A 470 39.53 -9.39 55.73
C ALA A 470 40.48 -10.22 54.83
N GLY A 471 39.97 -10.76 53.73
CA GLY A 471 40.68 -11.60 52.77
C GLY A 471 40.63 -13.10 53.07
N ASN A 472 39.75 -13.59 53.94
CA ASN A 472 39.51 -15.04 54.08
C ASN A 472 38.59 -15.53 52.95
N GLN A 473 38.76 -16.78 52.54
CA GLN A 473 38.05 -17.35 51.39
C GLN A 473 37.25 -18.59 51.76
N SER A 474 36.00 -18.67 51.31
CA SER A 474 35.19 -19.88 51.42
C SER A 474 35.78 -21.03 50.60
N ALA A 475 35.36 -22.27 50.86
CA ALA A 475 35.45 -23.29 49.82
C ALA A 475 34.50 -22.93 48.66
N ARG A 476 34.80 -23.37 47.43
CA ARG A 476 33.92 -23.17 46.27
C ARG A 476 32.72 -24.12 46.32
N THR A 477 31.66 -23.80 45.57
CA THR A 477 30.59 -24.75 45.21
C THR A 477 31.16 -25.98 44.48
N PRO A 478 30.40 -27.07 44.34
CA PRO A 478 30.64 -28.02 43.26
C PRO A 478 30.71 -27.28 41.90
N GLY A 479 31.53 -27.80 40.99
CA GLY A 479 31.61 -27.32 39.62
C GLY A 479 30.39 -27.75 38.80
N VAL A 480 29.97 -26.88 37.88
CA VAL A 480 28.85 -27.07 36.97
C VAL A 480 29.39 -27.02 35.54
N GLY A 481 29.38 -28.17 34.87
CA GLY A 481 29.82 -28.32 33.49
C GLY A 481 28.90 -27.58 32.53
N ILE A 482 29.42 -26.54 31.87
CA ILE A 482 28.68 -25.78 30.85
C ILE A 482 29.53 -25.71 29.57
N GLY A 483 29.04 -26.37 28.52
CA GLY A 483 29.61 -26.27 27.17
C GLY A 483 29.08 -25.05 26.41
N TYR A 484 29.96 -24.34 25.68
CA TYR A 484 29.53 -23.29 24.76
C TYR A 484 29.66 -23.77 23.30
N ASP A 485 28.53 -23.94 22.62
CA ASP A 485 28.47 -24.48 21.26
C ASP A 485 27.49 -23.71 20.37
N THR A 486 28.02 -23.16 19.28
CA THR A 486 27.33 -22.35 18.26
C THR A 486 27.17 -23.10 16.94
N THR A 487 27.48 -24.40 16.90
CA THR A 487 27.53 -25.23 15.68
C THR A 487 26.19 -25.92 15.43
N PRO A 488 25.42 -25.58 14.37
CA PRO A 488 24.19 -26.30 14.08
C PRO A 488 24.44 -27.77 13.69
N PRO A 489 23.56 -28.70 14.10
CA PRO A 489 23.62 -30.07 13.64
C PRO A 489 23.41 -30.15 12.12
N ALA A 490 23.81 -31.27 11.50
CA ALA A 490 23.58 -31.48 10.07
C ALA A 490 22.08 -31.63 9.75
N ALA A 491 21.66 -31.21 8.55
CA ALA A 491 20.31 -31.43 8.05
C ALA A 491 19.98 -32.94 8.00
N PRO A 492 18.77 -33.38 8.38
CA PRO A 492 18.40 -34.80 8.34
C PRO A 492 18.48 -35.33 6.90
N ASN A 493 19.28 -36.38 6.69
CA ASN A 493 19.49 -36.99 5.39
C ASN A 493 18.35 -37.97 5.06
N PRO A 494 17.55 -37.76 3.99
CA PRO A 494 16.46 -38.67 3.63
C PRO A 494 16.89 -40.11 3.30
N ALA A 495 18.17 -40.36 3.04
CA ALA A 495 18.69 -41.71 2.82
C ALA A 495 18.93 -42.50 4.12
N ASP A 496 19.03 -41.82 5.27
CA ASP A 496 19.17 -42.41 6.61
C ASP A 496 17.82 -42.42 7.36
N MET A 497 16.73 -42.18 6.63
CA MET A 497 15.35 -42.11 7.11
C MET A 497 14.46 -43.18 6.45
N THR A 498 13.45 -43.62 7.17
CA THR A 498 12.33 -44.43 6.63
C THR A 498 11.00 -43.83 7.09
N VAL A 499 10.00 -43.88 6.20
CA VAL A 499 8.65 -43.34 6.43
C VAL A 499 7.64 -44.43 6.12
N THR A 500 6.79 -44.78 7.07
CA THR A 500 5.74 -45.79 6.89
C THR A 500 4.38 -45.27 7.31
N ASP A 501 3.29 -45.78 6.73
CA ASP A 501 1.94 -45.48 7.21
C ASP A 501 1.55 -46.25 8.49
N GLY A 502 0.37 -45.98 9.04
CA GLY A 502 -0.14 -46.62 10.25
C GLY A 502 -0.41 -48.13 10.14
N THR A 503 -0.21 -48.74 8.96
CA THR A 503 -0.20 -50.21 8.78
C THR A 503 1.22 -50.80 8.79
N GLY A 504 2.25 -49.96 8.79
CA GLY A 504 3.64 -50.33 8.61
C GLY A 504 4.05 -50.55 7.15
N GLN A 505 3.29 -50.01 6.18
CA GLN A 505 3.67 -50.04 4.77
C GLN A 505 4.64 -48.89 4.45
N ASP A 506 5.71 -49.20 3.72
CA ASP A 506 6.66 -48.21 3.17
C ASP A 506 5.92 -47.17 2.31
N LEU A 507 6.13 -45.89 2.66
CA LEU A 507 5.39 -44.75 2.12
C LEU A 507 6.38 -43.79 1.44
N SER A 508 6.87 -44.19 0.26
CA SER A 508 7.79 -43.36 -0.54
C SER A 508 7.23 -41.97 -0.82
N ALA A 509 8.06 -40.92 -0.77
CA ALA A 509 7.70 -39.57 -1.21
C ALA A 509 7.03 -39.60 -2.60
N GLY A 510 5.89 -38.91 -2.72
CA GLY A 510 4.92 -39.11 -3.79
C GLY A 510 3.67 -39.90 -3.36
N GLY A 511 3.79 -40.76 -2.35
CA GLY A 511 2.81 -41.76 -1.95
C GLY A 511 1.56 -41.21 -1.26
N ASN A 512 0.51 -42.06 -1.22
CA ASN A 512 -0.78 -41.77 -0.60
C ASN A 512 -1.11 -42.86 0.44
N THR A 513 -1.70 -42.48 1.56
CA THR A 513 -2.28 -43.40 2.54
C THR A 513 -3.58 -42.84 3.15
N LYS A 514 -4.20 -43.60 4.04
CA LYS A 514 -5.44 -43.29 4.76
C LYS A 514 -5.41 -43.74 6.22
N THR A 515 -4.21 -43.98 6.75
CA THR A 515 -4.00 -44.55 8.10
C THR A 515 -2.90 -43.82 8.81
N ASN A 516 -3.29 -43.07 9.84
CA ASN A 516 -2.38 -42.51 10.84
C ASN A 516 -1.89 -43.60 11.83
N PRO A 517 -0.74 -43.39 12.49
CA PRO A 517 0.20 -42.29 12.29
C PRO A 517 1.06 -42.49 11.03
N ILE A 518 1.63 -41.42 10.51
CA ILE A 518 2.81 -41.47 9.64
C ILE A 518 4.04 -41.65 10.54
N ASP A 519 4.68 -42.80 10.42
CA ASP A 519 5.78 -43.26 11.26
C ASP A 519 7.11 -42.85 10.60
N PHE A 520 7.76 -41.79 11.10
CA PHE A 520 9.13 -41.41 10.68
C PHE A 520 10.16 -42.07 11.61
N ARG A 521 11.24 -42.61 11.03
CA ARG A 521 12.34 -43.25 11.76
C ARG A 521 13.65 -42.88 11.11
N GLY A 522 14.72 -42.71 11.89
CA GLY A 522 16.05 -42.48 11.35
C GLY A 522 17.18 -42.88 12.29
N GLU A 523 18.39 -42.85 11.75
CA GLU A 523 19.64 -43.17 12.42
C GLU A 523 20.73 -42.12 12.12
N ASN A 524 21.88 -42.22 12.78
CA ASN A 524 23.03 -41.31 12.63
C ASN A 524 22.76 -39.83 13.02
N ALA A 525 21.70 -39.57 13.79
CA ALA A 525 21.47 -38.25 14.40
C ALA A 525 22.29 -38.08 15.69
N GLU A 526 22.45 -36.84 16.15
CA GLU A 526 23.21 -36.53 17.36
C GLU A 526 22.46 -36.96 18.63
N PRO A 527 23.04 -37.78 19.52
CA PRO A 527 22.40 -38.21 20.76
C PRO A 527 21.97 -37.04 21.65
N GLY A 528 20.73 -37.08 22.16
CA GLY A 528 20.17 -36.01 22.99
C GLY A 528 19.62 -34.80 22.22
N ALA A 529 19.87 -34.68 20.91
CA ALA A 529 19.21 -33.69 20.07
C ALA A 529 17.69 -33.95 20.01
N THR A 530 16.90 -32.90 19.76
CA THR A 530 15.45 -32.99 19.51
C THR A 530 15.19 -33.04 18.01
N VAL A 531 14.55 -34.10 17.55
CA VAL A 531 13.96 -34.20 16.21
C VAL A 531 12.59 -33.54 16.21
N ILE A 532 12.30 -32.73 15.19
CA ILE A 532 11.00 -32.11 14.99
C ILE A 532 10.52 -32.41 13.56
N VAL A 533 9.29 -32.91 13.41
CA VAL A 533 8.63 -33.04 12.11
C VAL A 533 7.71 -31.85 11.92
N TYR A 534 7.75 -31.24 10.73
CA TYR A 534 6.94 -30.11 10.30
C TYR A 534 6.05 -30.52 9.12
N ASP A 535 4.83 -29.99 9.08
CA ASP A 535 3.96 -29.96 7.90
C ASP A 535 3.96 -28.52 7.36
N GLY A 536 4.68 -28.30 6.26
CA GLY A 536 5.14 -26.97 5.86
C GLY A 536 5.98 -26.32 6.96
N ASP A 537 5.42 -25.34 7.66
CA ASP A 537 6.02 -24.65 8.83
C ASP A 537 5.37 -25.02 10.17
N LYS A 538 4.29 -25.81 10.20
CA LYS A 538 3.61 -26.24 11.43
C LYS A 538 4.38 -27.42 12.04
N PRO A 539 5.02 -27.31 13.22
CA PRO A 539 5.55 -28.50 13.89
C PRO A 539 4.38 -29.43 14.27
N VAL A 540 4.44 -30.67 13.81
CA VAL A 540 3.41 -31.71 13.99
C VAL A 540 3.83 -32.81 14.97
N GLY A 541 5.11 -32.85 15.36
CA GLY A 541 5.57 -33.64 16.50
C GLY A 541 7.07 -33.47 16.79
N SER A 542 7.51 -33.94 17.96
CA SER A 542 8.92 -33.91 18.37
C SER A 542 9.34 -35.13 19.21
N VAL A 543 10.58 -35.60 19.08
CA VAL A 543 11.17 -36.68 19.90
C VAL A 543 12.66 -36.42 20.17
N ILE A 544 13.21 -36.93 21.26
CA ILE A 544 14.65 -36.84 21.56
C ILE A 544 15.38 -38.06 20.95
N VAL A 545 16.54 -37.83 20.32
CA VAL A 545 17.43 -38.86 19.76
C VAL A 545 18.06 -39.67 20.89
N GLY A 546 18.06 -41.00 20.78
CA GLY A 546 18.65 -41.89 21.78
C GLY A 546 20.18 -41.92 21.80
N ASP A 547 20.76 -42.52 22.85
CA ASP A 547 22.21 -42.68 23.06
C ASP A 547 22.95 -43.38 21.89
N ASP A 548 22.23 -44.09 21.02
CA ASP A 548 22.75 -44.79 19.84
C ASP A 548 22.55 -44.03 18.51
N GLY A 549 22.06 -42.80 18.57
CA GLY A 549 21.80 -41.94 17.40
C GLY A 549 20.52 -42.29 16.63
N THR A 550 19.68 -43.19 17.16
CA THR A 550 18.40 -43.57 16.53
C THR A 550 17.22 -42.77 17.09
N TRP A 551 16.18 -42.63 16.26
CA TRP A 551 14.94 -41.95 16.62
C TRP A 551 13.73 -42.53 15.88
N HIS A 552 12.56 -42.43 16.51
CA HIS A 552 11.26 -42.83 15.96
C HIS A 552 10.20 -41.84 16.44
N ILE A 553 9.41 -41.32 15.50
CA ILE A 553 8.30 -40.40 15.78
C ILE A 553 7.07 -40.75 14.94
N PRO A 554 5.95 -41.14 15.58
CA PRO A 554 4.64 -41.19 14.94
C PRO A 554 4.05 -39.78 14.85
N VAL A 555 3.49 -39.43 13.68
CA VAL A 555 2.82 -38.15 13.41
C VAL A 555 1.39 -38.42 12.93
N ASP A 556 0.39 -37.92 13.66
CA ASP A 556 -1.01 -37.98 13.21
C ASP A 556 -1.33 -36.72 12.36
N LEU A 557 -1.75 -36.92 11.10
CA LEU A 557 -2.23 -35.84 10.23
C LEU A 557 -3.73 -35.56 10.49
N ASP A 558 -4.09 -34.28 10.63
CA ASP A 558 -5.41 -33.85 11.12
C ASP A 558 -6.39 -33.40 10.03
N THR A 559 -5.98 -33.47 8.76
CA THR A 559 -6.70 -32.96 7.59
C THR A 559 -6.43 -33.84 6.37
N ASP A 560 -7.41 -34.00 5.48
CA ASP A 560 -7.22 -34.74 4.22
C ASP A 560 -6.66 -33.83 3.13
N GLY A 561 -5.67 -34.32 2.38
CA GLY A 561 -5.06 -33.59 1.27
C GLY A 561 -3.62 -34.01 1.04
N ARG A 562 -2.77 -33.03 0.72
CA ARG A 562 -1.36 -33.19 0.46
C ARG A 562 -0.55 -32.41 1.48
N HIS A 563 0.45 -33.05 2.08
CA HIS A 563 1.26 -32.54 3.17
C HIS A 563 2.72 -32.51 2.75
N ASP A 564 3.40 -31.39 3.04
CA ASP A 564 4.83 -31.22 2.78
C ASP A 564 5.59 -31.47 4.07
N LEU A 565 5.89 -32.74 4.33
CA LEU A 565 6.48 -33.18 5.59
C LEU A 565 8.00 -33.03 5.55
N SER A 566 8.58 -32.26 6.47
CA SER A 566 10.02 -32.06 6.59
C SER A 566 10.50 -32.27 8.02
N VAL A 567 11.75 -32.68 8.20
CA VAL A 567 12.34 -32.98 9.51
C VAL A 567 13.46 -31.99 9.80
N GLY A 568 13.55 -31.48 11.02
CA GLY A 568 14.69 -30.71 11.53
C GLY A 568 15.26 -31.33 12.80
N PHE A 569 16.50 -30.96 13.14
CA PHE A 569 17.13 -31.28 14.42
C PHE A 569 17.45 -29.99 15.18
N THR A 570 17.29 -30.03 16.51
CA THR A 570 17.80 -29.02 17.44
C THR A 570 18.76 -29.71 18.41
N ASP A 571 20.02 -29.28 18.47
CA ASP A 571 21.02 -29.90 19.35
C ASP A 571 20.76 -29.62 20.86
N PRO A 572 21.51 -30.24 21.79
CA PRO A 572 21.39 -29.95 23.23
C PRO A 572 21.75 -28.51 23.63
N ALA A 573 22.49 -27.76 22.83
CA ALA A 573 22.83 -26.36 23.07
C ALA A 573 21.67 -25.40 22.68
N GLY A 574 20.88 -25.78 21.68
CA GLY A 574 19.76 -25.06 21.11
C GLY A 574 19.96 -24.58 19.67
N ASN A 575 20.98 -25.04 18.93
CA ASN A 575 21.15 -24.70 17.52
C ASN A 575 20.26 -25.58 16.63
N GLU A 576 19.66 -24.99 15.59
CA GLU A 576 18.72 -25.67 14.68
C GLU A 576 19.37 -25.96 13.33
N SER A 577 19.22 -27.18 12.81
CA SER A 577 19.68 -27.56 11.48
C SER A 577 18.77 -27.02 10.37
N ASP A 578 19.32 -26.92 9.15
CA ASP A 578 18.48 -26.85 7.94
C ASP A 578 17.53 -28.07 7.90
N ARG A 579 16.25 -27.85 7.57
CA ARG A 579 15.29 -28.95 7.44
C ARG A 579 15.67 -29.90 6.28
N SER A 580 15.25 -31.15 6.38
CA SER A 580 15.29 -32.11 5.28
C SER A 580 14.52 -31.58 4.07
N PRO A 581 14.84 -32.05 2.84
CA PRO A 581 13.96 -31.87 1.70
C PRO A 581 12.52 -32.32 1.99
N ALA A 582 11.58 -31.64 1.31
CA ALA A 582 10.15 -31.94 1.26
C ALA A 582 9.87 -33.44 1.05
N TYR A 583 9.15 -34.06 2.00
CA TYR A 583 8.67 -35.44 1.94
C TYR A 583 7.17 -35.44 1.68
N ASP A 584 6.83 -35.15 0.43
CA ASP A 584 5.49 -34.94 -0.09
C ASP A 584 4.59 -36.20 0.00
N VAL A 585 3.54 -36.13 0.83
CA VAL A 585 2.66 -37.26 1.21
C VAL A 585 1.19 -36.88 1.07
N GLY A 586 0.38 -37.79 0.50
CA GLY A 586 -1.09 -37.68 0.49
C GLY A 586 -1.75 -38.43 1.63
N PHE A 587 -2.67 -37.78 2.35
CA PHE A 587 -3.50 -38.38 3.39
C PHE A 587 -4.98 -38.23 3.03
N TYR A 588 -5.70 -39.35 2.97
CA TYR A 588 -7.10 -39.41 2.55
C TYR A 588 -7.90 -40.41 3.40
N GLU A 589 -8.19 -40.06 4.65
CA GLU A 589 -9.07 -40.86 5.53
C GLU A 589 -10.53 -40.78 5.06
N ASN A 590 -11.00 -39.61 4.61
CA ASN A 590 -12.39 -39.40 4.22
C ASN A 590 -12.57 -39.31 2.69
N PRO A 591 -13.62 -39.94 2.13
CA PRO A 591 -14.02 -39.71 0.74
C PRO A 591 -14.31 -38.22 0.47
N PRO A 592 -14.16 -37.75 -0.77
CA PRO A 592 -14.57 -36.41 -1.17
C PRO A 592 -16.04 -36.12 -0.81
N LEU A 593 -16.35 -34.85 -0.56
CA LEU A 593 -17.74 -34.37 -0.58
C LEU A 593 -18.22 -34.24 -2.03
N ALA A 594 -19.53 -34.17 -2.24
CA ALA A 594 -20.08 -33.85 -3.56
C ALA A 594 -19.66 -32.42 -3.98
N PRO A 595 -19.49 -32.16 -5.29
CA PRO A 595 -19.43 -30.80 -5.82
C PRO A 595 -20.67 -30.00 -5.39
N ASN A 596 -20.52 -28.68 -5.25
CA ASN A 596 -21.68 -27.81 -5.14
C ASN A 596 -22.35 -27.69 -6.52
N ALA A 597 -23.67 -27.87 -6.58
CA ALA A 597 -24.40 -27.79 -7.85
C ALA A 597 -24.45 -26.36 -8.42
N ASP A 598 -24.48 -25.35 -7.54
CA ASP A 598 -24.52 -23.93 -7.94
C ASP A 598 -23.18 -23.45 -8.55
N ASP A 599 -22.09 -24.20 -8.33
CA ASP A 599 -20.75 -23.90 -8.86
C ASP A 599 -20.43 -24.66 -10.16
N ILE A 600 -21.42 -25.33 -10.78
CA ILE A 600 -21.26 -26.07 -12.05
C ILE A 600 -21.87 -25.28 -13.21
N SER A 601 -21.09 -25.08 -14.27
CA SER A 601 -21.52 -24.53 -15.55
C SER A 601 -21.27 -25.54 -16.67
N ILE A 602 -22.28 -25.76 -17.51
CA ILE A 602 -22.29 -26.68 -18.65
C ILE A 602 -22.40 -25.84 -19.92
N VAL A 603 -21.42 -25.93 -20.81
CA VAL A 603 -21.34 -25.08 -22.02
C VAL A 603 -21.09 -25.94 -23.25
N ASP A 604 -21.87 -25.76 -24.32
CA ASP A 604 -21.73 -26.54 -25.56
C ASP A 604 -20.51 -26.13 -26.42
N GLY A 605 -20.30 -26.86 -27.52
CA GLY A 605 -19.20 -26.59 -28.46
C GLY A 605 -19.29 -25.24 -29.20
N ASN A 606 -20.43 -24.55 -29.16
CA ASN A 606 -20.66 -23.22 -29.75
C ASN A 606 -20.49 -22.10 -28.71
N GLY A 607 -20.50 -22.42 -27.41
CA GLY A 607 -20.47 -21.45 -26.31
C GLY A 607 -21.85 -21.11 -25.70
N LYS A 608 -22.90 -21.88 -26.02
CA LYS A 608 -24.22 -21.79 -25.34
C LYS A 608 -24.10 -22.43 -23.96
N GLU A 609 -24.42 -21.69 -22.91
CA GLU A 609 -24.60 -22.24 -21.56
C GLU A 609 -25.94 -23.00 -21.50
N LEU A 610 -25.93 -24.21 -20.93
CA LEU A 610 -27.07 -25.14 -20.93
C LEU A 610 -27.66 -25.28 -19.53
N ASN A 611 -28.96 -25.01 -19.44
CA ASN A 611 -29.77 -25.15 -18.24
C ASN A 611 -30.45 -26.54 -18.22
N PRO A 612 -31.02 -26.98 -17.08
CA PRO A 612 -31.78 -28.22 -17.02
C PRO A 612 -32.98 -28.20 -17.97
N GLY A 613 -32.95 -29.04 -19.01
CA GLY A 613 -33.95 -29.10 -20.07
C GLY A 613 -33.62 -28.31 -21.34
N ASP A 614 -32.41 -27.75 -21.47
CA ASP A 614 -31.93 -27.18 -22.73
C ASP A 614 -31.35 -28.27 -23.66
N ASP A 615 -31.62 -28.15 -24.96
CA ASP A 615 -31.02 -29.00 -26.00
C ASP A 615 -29.77 -28.35 -26.62
N THR A 616 -28.88 -29.15 -27.22
CA THR A 616 -27.79 -28.66 -28.09
C THR A 616 -27.49 -29.63 -29.24
N ASN A 617 -27.06 -29.06 -30.36
CA ASN A 617 -26.48 -29.79 -31.49
C ASN A 617 -24.94 -29.81 -31.52
N SER A 618 -24.29 -29.23 -30.51
CA SER A 618 -22.85 -28.93 -30.55
C SER A 618 -22.04 -29.70 -29.50
N ASN A 619 -20.82 -30.07 -29.91
CA ASN A 619 -19.98 -31.05 -29.22
C ASN A 619 -18.49 -30.66 -29.36
N PRO A 620 -17.63 -30.87 -28.35
CA PRO A 620 -17.93 -31.43 -27.04
C PRO A 620 -18.63 -30.41 -26.12
N VAL A 621 -19.50 -30.90 -25.24
CA VAL A 621 -20.01 -30.13 -24.10
C VAL A 621 -18.91 -30.07 -23.04
N THR A 622 -18.56 -28.88 -22.58
CA THR A 622 -17.61 -28.66 -21.48
C THR A 622 -18.38 -28.50 -20.18
N VAL A 623 -18.26 -29.47 -19.28
CA VAL A 623 -18.70 -29.32 -17.89
C VAL A 623 -17.55 -28.70 -17.10
N SER A 624 -17.83 -27.69 -16.29
CA SER A 624 -16.83 -26.95 -15.52
C SER A 624 -17.34 -26.52 -14.16
N GLY A 625 -16.43 -26.29 -13.22
CA GLY A 625 -16.80 -25.79 -11.90
C GLY A 625 -15.62 -25.58 -10.97
N SER A 626 -15.93 -25.38 -9.69
CA SER A 626 -14.95 -25.17 -8.62
C SER A 626 -15.20 -26.00 -7.37
N GLY A 627 -14.17 -26.12 -6.52
CA GLY A 627 -14.17 -26.94 -5.32
C GLY A 627 -13.61 -28.34 -5.53
N GLY A 628 -13.74 -29.19 -4.50
CA GLY A 628 -12.93 -30.42 -4.36
C GLY A 628 -11.55 -30.12 -3.77
N ARG A 629 -10.78 -31.16 -3.44
CA ARG A 629 -9.38 -30.99 -3.01
C ARG A 629 -8.47 -31.04 -4.26
N PRO A 630 -7.41 -30.22 -4.36
CA PRO A 630 -6.44 -30.33 -5.45
C PRO A 630 -5.95 -31.78 -5.62
N GLY A 631 -5.96 -32.26 -6.87
CA GLY A 631 -5.60 -33.65 -7.19
C GLY A 631 -6.73 -34.69 -7.05
N ASP A 632 -7.89 -34.38 -6.43
CA ASP A 632 -9.07 -35.23 -6.57
C ASP A 632 -9.45 -35.33 -8.07
N ALA A 633 -9.81 -36.52 -8.54
CA ALA A 633 -10.30 -36.73 -9.89
C ALA A 633 -11.76 -36.27 -10.01
N VAL A 634 -12.07 -35.51 -11.06
CA VAL A 634 -13.44 -35.08 -11.36
C VAL A 634 -14.05 -36.08 -12.33
N ILE A 635 -15.24 -36.59 -12.03
CA ILE A 635 -15.93 -37.59 -12.85
C ILE A 635 -17.30 -37.05 -13.27
N ILE A 636 -17.55 -37.08 -14.57
CA ILE A 636 -18.85 -36.75 -15.17
C ILE A 636 -19.57 -38.06 -15.48
N TYR A 637 -20.76 -38.24 -14.93
CA TYR A 637 -21.61 -39.40 -15.14
C TYR A 637 -22.85 -39.04 -15.97
N ASP A 638 -23.25 -39.94 -16.86
CA ASP A 638 -24.61 -40.02 -17.41
C ASP A 638 -25.35 -41.14 -16.67
N GLY A 639 -26.24 -40.74 -15.77
CA GLY A 639 -26.96 -41.61 -14.83
C GLY A 639 -26.03 -42.36 -13.86
N ALA A 640 -25.45 -43.47 -14.33
CA ALA A 640 -24.52 -44.31 -13.57
C ALA A 640 -23.25 -44.71 -14.36
N ASN A 641 -23.07 -44.19 -15.58
CA ASN A 641 -21.92 -44.48 -16.44
C ASN A 641 -20.97 -43.28 -16.43
N GLU A 642 -19.68 -43.50 -16.16
CA GLU A 642 -18.65 -42.48 -16.37
C GLU A 642 -18.51 -42.19 -17.88
N ILE A 643 -18.67 -40.91 -18.27
CA ILE A 643 -18.54 -40.44 -19.66
C ILE A 643 -17.47 -39.35 -19.84
N GLY A 644 -16.96 -38.78 -18.75
CA GLY A 644 -15.86 -37.83 -18.76
C GLY A 644 -15.08 -37.85 -17.46
N ARG A 645 -13.77 -37.57 -17.53
CA ARG A 645 -12.89 -37.50 -16.35
C ARG A 645 -11.87 -36.36 -16.49
N GLY A 646 -11.63 -35.65 -15.40
CA GLY A 646 -10.60 -34.63 -15.23
C GLY A 646 -9.97 -34.68 -13.84
N VAL A 647 -9.33 -33.58 -13.43
CA VAL A 647 -8.67 -33.43 -12.12
C VAL A 647 -8.92 -32.01 -11.60
N VAL A 648 -9.13 -31.86 -10.30
CA VAL A 648 -9.21 -30.56 -9.61
C VAL A 648 -7.82 -29.92 -9.58
N GLY A 649 -7.68 -28.72 -10.15
CA GLY A 649 -6.41 -27.98 -10.17
C GLY A 649 -6.02 -27.41 -8.80
N ASP A 650 -4.78 -26.92 -8.69
CA ASP A 650 -4.21 -26.34 -7.45
C ASP A 650 -5.01 -25.14 -6.91
N ASN A 651 -5.77 -24.45 -7.77
CA ASN A 651 -6.66 -23.35 -7.42
C ASN A 651 -8.10 -23.79 -7.10
N GLY A 652 -8.40 -25.10 -7.14
CA GLY A 652 -9.74 -25.64 -6.96
C GLY A 652 -10.66 -25.53 -8.19
N GLU A 653 -10.17 -25.10 -9.35
CA GLU A 653 -10.97 -25.05 -10.59
C GLU A 653 -10.74 -26.30 -11.47
N TRP A 654 -11.74 -26.64 -12.28
CA TRP A 654 -11.63 -27.75 -13.25
C TRP A 654 -12.55 -27.57 -14.47
N ARG A 655 -12.18 -28.22 -15.58
CA ARG A 655 -12.97 -28.30 -16.82
C ARG A 655 -12.82 -29.69 -17.44
N VAL A 656 -13.94 -30.33 -17.79
CA VAL A 656 -13.99 -31.65 -18.42
C VAL A 656 -14.79 -31.56 -19.72
N PRO A 657 -14.15 -31.71 -20.90
CA PRO A 657 -14.87 -31.86 -22.16
C PRO A 657 -15.47 -33.27 -22.26
N VAL A 658 -16.72 -33.34 -22.67
CA VAL A 658 -17.53 -34.55 -22.78
C VAL A 658 -18.14 -34.58 -24.19
N THR A 659 -18.03 -35.72 -24.88
CA THR A 659 -18.64 -35.89 -26.21
C THR A 659 -19.93 -36.68 -26.07
N LEU A 660 -21.06 -36.05 -26.37
CA LEU A 660 -22.36 -36.72 -26.44
C LEU A 660 -22.41 -37.58 -27.71
N SER A 661 -22.90 -38.82 -27.60
CA SER A 661 -22.62 -39.90 -28.55
C SER A 661 -23.79 -40.25 -29.48
N ASP A 662 -25.02 -40.07 -29.02
CA ASP A 662 -26.26 -40.52 -29.66
C ASP A 662 -27.38 -39.49 -29.35
N GLU A 663 -28.36 -39.31 -30.24
CA GLU A 663 -29.46 -38.34 -30.04
C GLU A 663 -30.40 -38.81 -28.91
N ARG A 664 -30.44 -38.07 -27.79
CA ARG A 664 -31.27 -38.31 -26.59
C ARG A 664 -31.00 -37.29 -25.47
N ASP A 665 -31.79 -37.37 -24.41
CA ASP A 665 -31.50 -36.83 -23.08
C ASP A 665 -30.26 -37.48 -22.43
N TYR A 666 -29.47 -36.70 -21.69
CA TYR A 666 -28.35 -37.13 -20.86
C TYR A 666 -28.53 -36.68 -19.39
N ASP A 667 -28.43 -37.63 -18.44
CA ASP A 667 -28.60 -37.38 -16.99
C ASP A 667 -27.25 -36.98 -16.35
N LEU A 668 -26.76 -35.76 -16.62
CA LEU A 668 -25.41 -35.34 -16.25
C LEU A 668 -25.26 -35.04 -14.75
N SER A 669 -24.40 -35.79 -14.05
CA SER A 669 -24.02 -35.51 -12.66
C SER A 669 -22.50 -35.53 -12.49
N VAL A 670 -22.00 -34.79 -11.50
CA VAL A 670 -20.55 -34.65 -11.24
C VAL A 670 -20.22 -35.22 -9.87
N GLY A 671 -19.16 -36.02 -9.79
CA GLY A 671 -18.58 -36.51 -8.53
C GLY A 671 -17.08 -36.26 -8.46
N TYR A 672 -16.53 -36.34 -7.25
CA TYR A 672 -15.09 -36.36 -7.02
C TYR A 672 -14.65 -37.75 -6.52
N GLU A 673 -13.47 -38.21 -6.94
CA GLU A 673 -12.81 -39.44 -6.49
C GLU A 673 -11.40 -39.11 -6.01
N ASP A 674 -11.01 -39.60 -4.84
CA ASP A 674 -9.71 -39.27 -4.26
C ASP A 674 -8.52 -39.98 -4.96
N PRO A 675 -7.26 -39.53 -4.73
CA PRO A 675 -6.06 -40.20 -5.21
C PRO A 675 -5.80 -41.62 -4.66
N MET A 676 -6.70 -42.17 -3.84
CA MET A 676 -6.75 -43.57 -3.39
C MET A 676 -7.85 -44.38 -4.10
N ASN A 677 -8.60 -43.77 -5.03
CA ASN A 677 -9.76 -44.30 -5.75
C ASN A 677 -10.98 -44.55 -4.84
N THR A 678 -11.22 -43.65 -3.88
CA THR A 678 -12.45 -43.58 -3.10
C THR A 678 -13.36 -42.50 -3.67
N ALA A 679 -14.44 -42.92 -4.33
CA ALA A 679 -15.46 -41.99 -4.84
C ALA A 679 -16.30 -41.40 -3.70
N GLY A 680 -16.52 -40.08 -3.77
CA GLY A 680 -17.51 -39.36 -2.98
C GLY A 680 -18.94 -39.51 -3.55
N PRO A 681 -19.93 -38.82 -2.96
CA PRO A 681 -21.24 -38.68 -3.59
C PRO A 681 -21.17 -37.74 -4.81
N ALA A 682 -22.03 -37.98 -5.80
CA ALA A 682 -22.22 -37.09 -6.95
C ALA A 682 -23.31 -36.03 -6.67
N THR A 683 -23.38 -35.01 -7.53
CA THR A 683 -24.48 -34.03 -7.56
C THR A 683 -25.82 -34.69 -7.92
N SER A 684 -26.92 -33.93 -7.77
CA SER A 684 -28.14 -34.27 -8.49
C SER A 684 -27.91 -34.13 -10.00
N PRO A 685 -28.58 -34.95 -10.85
CA PRO A 685 -28.41 -34.87 -12.30
C PRO A 685 -29.06 -33.60 -12.88
N VAL A 686 -28.38 -33.01 -13.86
CA VAL A 686 -28.90 -32.00 -14.78
C VAL A 686 -29.18 -32.69 -16.10
N VAL A 687 -30.44 -32.64 -16.53
CA VAL A 687 -30.85 -33.21 -17.83
C VAL A 687 -30.55 -32.20 -18.93
N ILE A 688 -29.85 -32.61 -19.98
CA ILE A 688 -29.72 -31.85 -21.24
C ILE A 688 -30.04 -32.76 -22.44
N GLY A 689 -30.58 -32.19 -23.51
CA GLY A 689 -30.81 -32.90 -24.77
C GLY A 689 -29.62 -32.78 -25.72
N TYR A 690 -29.34 -33.86 -26.46
CA TYR A 690 -28.48 -33.81 -27.65
C TYR A 690 -29.30 -34.18 -28.89
N ASP A 691 -29.41 -33.26 -29.84
CA ASP A 691 -30.14 -33.45 -31.09
C ASP A 691 -29.38 -32.80 -32.25
N VAL A 692 -29.15 -33.55 -33.33
CA VAL A 692 -28.48 -33.09 -34.55
C VAL A 692 -29.32 -33.31 -35.81
N THR A 693 -30.62 -33.58 -35.64
CA THR A 693 -31.60 -33.80 -36.71
C THR A 693 -32.36 -32.50 -36.99
N PRO A 694 -32.15 -31.83 -38.13
CA PRO A 694 -32.84 -30.57 -38.42
C PRO A 694 -34.35 -30.76 -38.70
N PRO A 695 -35.19 -29.75 -38.39
CA PRO A 695 -36.59 -29.74 -38.79
C PRO A 695 -36.81 -29.93 -40.28
N ALA A 696 -37.97 -30.47 -40.65
CA ALA A 696 -38.37 -30.63 -42.04
C ALA A 696 -38.59 -29.27 -42.73
N ASP A 697 -38.03 -29.09 -43.94
CA ASP A 697 -38.14 -27.85 -44.73
C ASP A 697 -39.57 -27.28 -44.76
N PRO A 698 -39.77 -25.97 -44.55
CA PRO A 698 -41.09 -25.33 -44.61
C PRO A 698 -41.76 -25.55 -45.97
N THR A 699 -43.02 -26.00 -45.93
CA THR A 699 -43.85 -26.23 -47.13
C THR A 699 -45.19 -25.52 -47.02
N ASN A 700 -45.77 -25.17 -48.18
CA ASN A 700 -47.05 -24.46 -48.29
C ASN A 700 -47.08 -23.12 -47.54
N VAL A 701 -45.94 -22.40 -47.51
CA VAL A 701 -45.88 -21.03 -46.99
C VAL A 701 -46.83 -20.14 -47.79
N MET A 702 -47.77 -19.53 -47.09
CA MET A 702 -48.69 -18.53 -47.62
C MET A 702 -48.09 -17.14 -47.33
N ILE A 703 -48.15 -16.25 -48.32
CA ILE A 703 -47.69 -14.86 -48.21
C ILE A 703 -48.87 -13.97 -48.64
N GLU A 704 -49.38 -13.16 -47.72
CA GLU A 704 -50.49 -12.22 -47.98
C GLU A 704 -50.09 -10.78 -47.61
N ASP A 705 -50.43 -9.80 -48.43
CA ASP A 705 -50.33 -8.39 -48.02
C ASP A 705 -51.47 -7.99 -47.05
N ALA A 706 -51.38 -6.81 -46.44
CA ALA A 706 -52.39 -6.33 -45.48
C ALA A 706 -53.81 -6.13 -46.09
N ASN A 707 -53.98 -6.25 -47.42
CA ASN A 707 -55.29 -6.26 -48.08
C ASN A 707 -55.81 -7.68 -48.39
N GLY A 708 -55.06 -8.73 -48.05
CA GLY A 708 -55.40 -10.12 -48.36
C GLY A 708 -55.09 -10.55 -49.80
N LYS A 709 -54.10 -9.91 -50.44
CA LYS A 709 -53.60 -10.33 -51.76
C LYS A 709 -52.55 -11.43 -51.59
N ASP A 710 -52.80 -12.59 -52.19
CA ASP A 710 -51.81 -13.67 -52.30
C ASP A 710 -50.59 -13.22 -53.12
N LEU A 711 -49.41 -13.32 -52.49
CA LEU A 711 -48.08 -13.03 -53.05
C LEU A 711 -47.17 -14.28 -53.02
N SER A 712 -47.70 -15.46 -52.70
CA SER A 712 -46.94 -16.70 -52.48
C SER A 712 -46.23 -17.21 -53.75
N ALA A 713 -46.67 -16.76 -54.92
CA ALA A 713 -46.04 -17.01 -56.23
C ALA A 713 -45.11 -15.87 -56.70
N GLY A 714 -44.82 -14.90 -55.82
CA GLY A 714 -44.18 -13.63 -56.14
C GLY A 714 -45.18 -12.58 -56.62
N GLY A 715 -44.84 -11.31 -56.48
CA GLY A 715 -45.72 -10.22 -56.90
C GLY A 715 -45.34 -8.85 -56.38
N TYR A 716 -46.21 -7.88 -56.69
CA TYR A 716 -46.06 -6.48 -56.35
C TYR A 716 -47.18 -6.02 -55.42
N THR A 717 -46.88 -5.24 -54.38
CA THR A 717 -47.87 -4.63 -53.49
C THR A 717 -47.49 -3.22 -53.04
N ASN A 718 -48.48 -2.45 -52.62
CA ASN A 718 -48.34 -1.19 -51.90
C ASN A 718 -48.75 -1.26 -50.42
N ALA A 719 -49.14 -2.44 -49.93
CA ALA A 719 -49.51 -2.67 -48.54
C ALA A 719 -48.36 -3.31 -47.73
N ASN A 720 -48.24 -2.88 -46.48
CA ASN A 720 -47.18 -3.23 -45.54
C ASN A 720 -47.80 -3.23 -44.13
N PRO A 721 -47.51 -4.18 -43.22
CA PRO A 721 -46.65 -5.36 -43.37
C PRO A 721 -47.23 -6.42 -44.32
N VAL A 722 -46.38 -7.36 -44.72
CA VAL A 722 -46.74 -8.60 -45.40
C VAL A 722 -46.75 -9.74 -44.39
N SER A 723 -47.83 -10.52 -44.35
CA SER A 723 -48.02 -11.67 -43.47
C SER A 723 -47.52 -12.95 -44.13
N PHE A 724 -46.57 -13.63 -43.50
CA PHE A 724 -46.16 -14.98 -43.85
C PHE A 724 -46.82 -15.97 -42.88
N SER A 725 -47.31 -17.11 -43.35
CA SER A 725 -47.89 -18.16 -42.49
C SER A 725 -47.69 -19.56 -43.06
N GLY A 726 -47.85 -20.58 -42.21
CA GLY A 726 -47.68 -21.97 -42.62
C GLY A 726 -47.79 -22.96 -41.46
N SER A 727 -47.22 -24.15 -41.66
CA SER A 727 -47.10 -25.23 -40.67
C SER A 727 -45.64 -25.63 -40.45
N GLY A 728 -45.30 -26.07 -39.24
CA GLY A 728 -44.00 -26.64 -38.84
C GLY A 728 -44.18 -27.61 -37.66
N GLU A 729 -43.10 -27.98 -36.97
CA GLU A 729 -43.18 -28.82 -35.76
C GLU A 729 -43.31 -27.92 -34.50
N GLU A 730 -43.97 -28.40 -33.44
CA GLU A 730 -44.30 -27.57 -32.27
C GLU A 730 -43.03 -27.08 -31.56
N GLY A 731 -42.89 -25.75 -31.39
CA GLY A 731 -41.71 -25.13 -30.77
C GLY A 731 -40.63 -24.66 -31.75
N ASP A 732 -40.66 -25.06 -33.02
CA ASP A 732 -39.73 -24.57 -34.05
C ASP A 732 -39.73 -23.03 -34.13
N ILE A 733 -38.55 -22.42 -34.25
CA ILE A 733 -38.38 -21.01 -34.54
C ILE A 733 -38.45 -20.83 -36.06
N VAL A 734 -39.46 -20.10 -36.52
CA VAL A 734 -39.60 -19.70 -37.93
C VAL A 734 -38.70 -18.50 -38.19
N ILE A 735 -37.88 -18.56 -39.23
CA ILE A 735 -36.97 -17.47 -39.61
C ILE A 735 -37.16 -17.11 -41.09
N ILE A 736 -37.46 -15.84 -41.36
CA ILE A 736 -37.64 -15.30 -42.70
C ILE A 736 -36.41 -14.46 -43.05
N ARG A 737 -35.78 -14.72 -44.20
CA ARG A 737 -34.52 -14.09 -44.62
C ARG A 737 -34.59 -13.51 -46.02
N ASP A 738 -33.77 -12.49 -46.28
CA ASP A 738 -33.49 -12.00 -47.63
C ASP A 738 -32.40 -12.84 -48.34
N ALA A 739 -32.18 -12.57 -49.63
CA ALA A 739 -31.13 -13.20 -50.44
C ALA A 739 -29.68 -12.89 -50.00
N SER A 740 -29.47 -11.99 -49.04
CA SER A 740 -28.18 -11.73 -48.40
C SER A 740 -28.00 -12.51 -47.09
N GLY A 741 -29.06 -13.17 -46.60
CA GLY A 741 -29.12 -13.88 -45.30
C GLY A 741 -29.63 -13.02 -44.13
N ASN A 742 -29.95 -11.74 -44.35
CA ASN A 742 -30.46 -10.85 -43.31
C ASN A 742 -31.83 -11.35 -42.83
N GLU A 743 -32.05 -11.38 -41.52
CA GLU A 743 -33.34 -11.74 -40.95
C GLU A 743 -34.34 -10.58 -41.11
N LEU A 744 -35.51 -10.87 -41.68
CA LEU A 744 -36.60 -9.92 -41.92
C LEU A 744 -37.74 -10.07 -40.90
N GLY A 745 -37.83 -11.23 -40.24
CA GLY A 745 -38.79 -11.53 -39.20
C GLY A 745 -38.60 -12.94 -38.65
N ARG A 746 -39.04 -13.15 -37.41
CA ARG A 746 -39.07 -14.47 -36.76
C ARG A 746 -40.37 -14.71 -36.01
N GLY A 747 -40.70 -15.97 -35.79
CA GLY A 747 -41.83 -16.43 -34.98
C GLY A 747 -41.55 -17.79 -34.37
N VAL A 748 -42.56 -18.36 -33.69
CA VAL A 748 -42.52 -19.72 -33.13
C VAL A 748 -43.76 -20.47 -33.61
N VAL A 749 -43.62 -21.76 -33.89
CA VAL A 749 -44.73 -22.65 -34.24
C VAL A 749 -45.52 -23.06 -33.00
N ASP A 750 -46.85 -22.93 -33.06
CA ASP A 750 -47.75 -23.10 -31.93
C ASP A 750 -48.10 -24.57 -31.59
N ASP A 751 -48.87 -24.77 -30.51
CA ASP A 751 -49.36 -26.07 -29.99
C ASP A 751 -50.32 -26.84 -30.96
N LYS A 752 -50.45 -26.37 -32.20
CA LYS A 752 -51.19 -27.00 -33.30
C LYS A 752 -50.32 -27.19 -34.56
N GLY A 753 -49.02 -26.91 -34.49
CA GLY A 753 -48.12 -26.95 -35.65
C GLY A 753 -48.39 -25.83 -36.66
N GLN A 754 -48.85 -24.66 -36.21
CA GLN A 754 -49.18 -23.50 -37.07
C GLN A 754 -48.35 -22.26 -36.69
N TRP A 755 -48.06 -21.41 -37.67
CA TRP A 755 -47.32 -20.16 -37.43
C TRP A 755 -47.77 -19.01 -38.32
N GLN A 756 -47.54 -17.79 -37.85
CA GLN A 756 -47.73 -16.54 -38.60
C GLN A 756 -46.68 -15.51 -38.16
N VAL A 757 -46.03 -14.85 -39.13
CA VAL A 757 -45.02 -13.82 -38.90
C VAL A 757 -45.29 -12.62 -39.82
N PRO A 758 -45.60 -11.43 -39.28
CA PRO A 758 -45.66 -10.21 -40.07
C PRO A 758 -44.25 -9.67 -40.33
N VAL A 759 -43.95 -9.36 -41.59
CA VAL A 759 -42.69 -8.77 -42.04
C VAL A 759 -42.97 -7.37 -42.56
N THR A 760 -42.26 -6.38 -42.01
CA THR A 760 -42.31 -5.00 -42.52
C THR A 760 -41.27 -4.82 -43.61
N MET A 761 -41.70 -4.58 -44.84
CA MET A 761 -40.85 -4.32 -46.00
C MET A 761 -40.07 -3.01 -45.76
N PRO A 762 -38.72 -3.01 -45.78
CA PRO A 762 -37.93 -1.91 -45.21
C PRO A 762 -37.80 -0.66 -46.11
N SER A 763 -38.03 -0.79 -47.42
CA SER A 763 -37.97 0.33 -48.38
C SER A 763 -38.66 -0.03 -49.70
N THR A 764 -38.88 0.98 -50.56
CA THR A 764 -39.40 0.76 -51.92
C THR A 764 -38.38 0.03 -52.79
N GLY A 765 -38.76 -1.10 -53.36
CA GLY A 765 -37.91 -1.94 -54.19
C GLY A 765 -38.42 -3.39 -54.31
N ASP A 766 -37.69 -4.21 -55.06
CA ASP A 766 -37.96 -5.63 -55.22
C ASP A 766 -36.96 -6.43 -54.34
N ILE A 767 -37.45 -7.26 -53.43
CA ILE A 767 -36.67 -8.08 -52.49
C ILE A 767 -36.99 -9.58 -52.70
N ASN A 768 -35.95 -10.41 -52.58
CA ASN A 768 -36.03 -11.86 -52.76
C ASN A 768 -35.95 -12.52 -51.39
N VAL A 769 -37.01 -13.23 -50.97
CA VAL A 769 -37.20 -13.72 -49.60
C VAL A 769 -37.36 -15.24 -49.53
N ASN A 770 -36.92 -15.86 -48.44
CA ASN A 770 -37.13 -17.28 -48.15
C ASN A 770 -37.46 -17.50 -46.67
N VAL A 771 -38.00 -18.68 -46.33
CA VAL A 771 -38.32 -19.09 -44.96
C VAL A 771 -37.57 -20.39 -44.63
N GLY A 772 -37.09 -20.52 -43.40
CA GLY A 772 -36.56 -21.75 -42.80
C GLY A 772 -37.04 -21.92 -41.35
N PHE A 773 -36.75 -23.06 -40.75
CA PHE A 773 -36.95 -23.34 -39.32
C PHE A 773 -35.60 -23.55 -38.61
N GLU A 774 -35.61 -23.36 -37.29
CA GLU A 774 -34.51 -23.59 -36.35
C GLU A 774 -35.11 -24.20 -35.07
N ASP A 775 -34.65 -25.39 -34.65
CA ASP A 775 -35.17 -26.07 -33.46
C ASP A 775 -34.59 -25.53 -32.13
N SER A 776 -34.95 -26.16 -31.00
CA SER A 776 -34.43 -25.82 -29.66
C SER A 776 -32.92 -26.11 -29.48
N ALA A 777 -32.38 -27.07 -30.24
CA ALA A 777 -30.97 -27.44 -30.26
C ALA A 777 -30.12 -26.51 -31.15
N GLY A 778 -30.75 -25.77 -32.06
CA GLY A 778 -30.13 -24.87 -33.03
C GLY A 778 -29.86 -25.49 -34.42
N ASN A 779 -30.50 -26.61 -34.77
CA ASN A 779 -30.41 -27.18 -36.12
C ASN A 779 -31.31 -26.41 -37.09
N GLN A 780 -30.78 -26.03 -38.25
CA GLN A 780 -31.51 -25.29 -39.27
C GLN A 780 -31.99 -26.19 -40.41
N SER A 781 -33.26 -26.07 -40.78
CA SER A 781 -33.85 -26.75 -41.94
C SER A 781 -33.27 -26.25 -43.28
N GLY A 782 -33.61 -26.92 -44.39
CA GLY A 782 -33.55 -26.27 -45.69
C GLY A 782 -34.52 -25.09 -45.76
N THR A 783 -34.31 -24.18 -46.71
CA THR A 783 -35.19 -23.01 -46.91
C THR A 783 -36.16 -23.23 -48.07
N THR A 784 -37.29 -22.51 -48.06
CA THR A 784 -38.18 -22.45 -49.23
C THR A 784 -37.42 -21.99 -50.47
N PRO A 785 -37.86 -22.39 -51.68
CA PRO A 785 -37.53 -21.64 -52.89
C PRO A 785 -37.82 -20.16 -52.67
N PRO A 786 -36.95 -19.24 -53.11
CA PRO A 786 -37.12 -17.83 -52.80
C PRO A 786 -38.24 -17.21 -53.63
N VAL A 787 -38.93 -16.25 -53.04
CA VAL A 787 -40.06 -15.52 -53.62
C VAL A 787 -39.66 -14.06 -53.88
N ASP A 788 -39.92 -13.57 -55.09
CA ASP A 788 -39.70 -12.16 -55.44
C ASP A 788 -40.91 -11.31 -55.04
N LEU A 789 -40.73 -10.45 -54.04
CA LEU A 789 -41.73 -9.51 -53.52
C LEU A 789 -41.29 -8.08 -53.80
N GLY A 790 -42.08 -7.33 -54.56
CA GLY A 790 -41.84 -5.89 -54.76
C GLY A 790 -42.80 -5.02 -53.97
N TYR A 791 -42.25 -4.07 -53.22
CA TYR A 791 -43.01 -3.07 -52.46
C TYR A 791 -42.79 -1.66 -53.03
N ASN A 792 -43.87 -0.91 -53.23
CA ASN A 792 -43.87 0.53 -53.46
C ASN A 792 -45.21 1.10 -52.97
N SER A 793 -45.19 2.12 -52.11
CA SER A 793 -46.39 2.86 -51.68
C SER A 793 -46.56 4.23 -52.36
N THR A 794 -45.67 4.59 -53.28
CA THR A 794 -45.65 5.90 -53.96
C THR A 794 -46.60 5.93 -55.16
N PRO A 795 -47.63 6.81 -55.21
CA PRO A 795 -48.52 6.92 -56.37
C PRO A 795 -47.86 7.46 -57.64
N PRO A 796 -48.32 7.04 -58.83
CA PRO A 796 -47.95 7.67 -60.09
C PRO A 796 -48.34 9.15 -60.17
N SER A 797 -47.57 9.91 -60.93
CA SER A 797 -47.91 11.28 -61.32
C SER A 797 -49.27 11.35 -62.01
N THR A 798 -50.04 12.41 -61.71
CA THR A 798 -51.36 12.66 -62.32
C THR A 798 -51.28 12.71 -63.86
N PRO A 799 -52.13 11.98 -64.59
CA PRO A 799 -52.11 11.97 -66.05
C PRO A 799 -52.51 13.33 -66.64
N VAL A 800 -51.68 13.84 -67.55
CA VAL A 800 -52.04 14.97 -68.41
C VAL A 800 -52.78 14.43 -69.64
N VAL A 801 -54.03 14.86 -69.81
CA VAL A 801 -54.93 14.41 -70.87
C VAL A 801 -55.07 15.50 -71.94
N THR A 802 -54.94 15.12 -73.21
CA THR A 802 -55.37 15.89 -74.38
C THR A 802 -56.44 15.13 -75.15
N LEU A 803 -57.29 15.86 -75.89
CA LEU A 803 -58.41 15.33 -76.68
C LEU A 803 -58.27 15.83 -78.13
N ASP A 804 -58.53 14.96 -79.11
CA ASP A 804 -58.92 15.39 -80.47
C ASP A 804 -60.46 15.49 -80.54
N ASN A 805 -60.97 16.63 -81.00
CA ASN A 805 -62.41 16.87 -81.10
C ASN A 805 -63.05 16.28 -82.37
N ASN A 806 -62.26 15.84 -83.36
CA ASN A 806 -62.77 15.31 -84.65
C ASN A 806 -62.99 13.79 -84.62
N ASP A 807 -62.27 13.10 -83.73
CA ASP A 807 -62.37 11.67 -83.41
C ASP A 807 -61.99 11.58 -81.92
N PRO A 808 -62.90 11.23 -80.99
CA PRO A 808 -62.81 11.54 -79.55
C PRO A 808 -61.77 10.70 -78.78
N THR A 809 -60.52 10.76 -79.24
CA THR A 809 -59.37 10.08 -78.67
C THR A 809 -58.74 10.93 -77.58
N LEU A 810 -58.64 10.37 -76.39
CA LEU A 810 -57.87 10.91 -75.27
C LEU A 810 -56.43 10.40 -75.35
N SER A 811 -55.45 11.25 -75.08
CA SER A 811 -54.04 10.84 -75.13
C SER A 811 -53.16 11.59 -74.12
N GLY A 812 -51.99 11.02 -73.82
CA GLY A 812 -50.94 11.65 -73.03
C GLY A 812 -49.61 11.67 -73.78
N ALA A 813 -48.82 12.72 -73.54
CA ALA A 813 -47.56 12.96 -74.25
C ALA A 813 -46.46 11.94 -73.88
N PRO A 814 -45.53 11.61 -74.80
CA PRO A 814 -44.35 10.81 -74.49
C PRO A 814 -43.56 11.36 -73.29
N GLY A 815 -43.06 10.46 -72.45
CA GLY A 815 -42.30 10.77 -71.24
C GLY A 815 -43.12 11.34 -70.08
N SER A 816 -44.45 11.39 -70.17
CA SER A 816 -45.29 11.93 -69.09
C SER A 816 -45.54 10.95 -67.94
N LEU A 817 -45.53 9.65 -68.22
CA LEU A 817 -45.90 8.57 -67.28
C LEU A 817 -45.01 7.33 -67.48
N GLN A 818 -45.01 6.43 -66.49
CA GLN A 818 -44.19 5.22 -66.49
C GLN A 818 -44.72 4.16 -67.49
N PRO A 819 -43.87 3.61 -68.39
CA PRO A 819 -44.26 2.54 -69.29
C PRO A 819 -44.77 1.28 -68.59
N GLY A 820 -45.85 0.70 -69.11
CA GLY A 820 -46.48 -0.52 -68.58
C GLY A 820 -47.55 -0.29 -67.51
N ASP A 821 -47.59 0.90 -66.89
CA ASP A 821 -48.69 1.30 -66.00
C ASP A 821 -50.01 1.45 -66.79
N ASN A 822 -51.15 1.39 -66.08
CA ASN A 822 -52.48 1.38 -66.68
C ASN A 822 -53.20 2.72 -66.47
N VAL A 823 -53.59 3.38 -67.56
CA VAL A 823 -54.52 4.52 -67.52
C VAL A 823 -55.96 3.99 -67.56
N GLU A 824 -56.80 4.39 -66.61
CA GLU A 824 -58.26 4.18 -66.66
C GLU A 824 -58.99 5.49 -66.91
N ILE A 825 -59.98 5.47 -67.80
CA ILE A 825 -60.76 6.62 -68.25
C ILE A 825 -62.17 6.54 -67.65
N PHE A 826 -62.63 7.66 -67.10
CA PHE A 826 -63.95 7.82 -66.48
C PHE A 826 -64.75 8.95 -67.14
N ASP A 827 -66.07 8.84 -67.14
CA ASP A 827 -67.00 9.96 -67.27
C ASP A 827 -67.76 10.13 -65.95
N GLY A 828 -67.50 11.24 -65.25
CA GLY A 828 -67.82 11.38 -63.84
C GLY A 828 -67.22 10.25 -63.00
N THR A 829 -68.06 9.41 -62.40
CA THR A 829 -67.64 8.22 -61.63
C THR A 829 -67.71 6.90 -62.43
N THR A 830 -68.00 6.95 -63.73
CA THR A 830 -68.26 5.76 -64.55
C THR A 830 -67.01 5.40 -65.35
N SER A 831 -66.36 4.28 -65.04
CA SER A 831 -65.26 3.76 -65.86
C SER A 831 -65.77 3.40 -67.27
N LEU A 832 -65.05 3.87 -68.29
CA LEU A 832 -65.34 3.68 -69.71
C LEU A 832 -64.38 2.69 -70.39
N GLY A 833 -63.20 2.48 -69.81
CA GLY A 833 -62.15 1.62 -70.37
C GLY A 833 -60.75 2.07 -69.96
N ASN A 834 -59.74 1.38 -70.49
CA ASN A 834 -58.35 1.58 -70.13
C ASN A 834 -57.40 1.63 -71.34
N ALA A 835 -56.20 2.16 -71.11
CA ALA A 835 -55.08 2.17 -72.05
C ALA A 835 -53.76 1.94 -71.29
N THR A 836 -52.92 1.05 -71.79
CA THR A 836 -51.56 0.83 -71.25
C THR A 836 -50.62 1.93 -71.72
N ILE A 837 -49.72 2.39 -70.85
CA ILE A 837 -48.69 3.37 -71.21
C ILE A 837 -47.57 2.68 -72.01
N ASN A 838 -47.27 3.26 -73.18
CA ASN A 838 -46.29 2.76 -74.14
C ASN A 838 -44.84 2.84 -73.61
N PRO A 839 -43.88 2.10 -74.22
CA PRO A 839 -42.45 2.19 -73.92
C PRO A 839 -41.81 3.59 -73.98
N ASP A 840 -42.46 4.56 -74.63
CA ASP A 840 -42.03 5.97 -74.69
C ASP A 840 -42.74 6.88 -73.69
N GLY A 841 -43.57 6.35 -72.79
CA GLY A 841 -44.35 7.10 -71.81
C GLY A 841 -45.60 7.80 -72.37
N SER A 842 -45.97 7.55 -73.63
CA SER A 842 -47.25 8.01 -74.21
C SER A 842 -48.39 7.03 -73.93
N TRP A 843 -49.62 7.49 -74.04
CA TRP A 843 -50.80 6.61 -74.06
C TRP A 843 -51.90 7.21 -74.94
N SER A 844 -52.83 6.37 -75.39
CA SER A 844 -53.97 6.77 -76.21
C SER A 844 -55.15 5.86 -75.95
N TRP A 845 -56.34 6.44 -75.72
CA TRP A 845 -57.61 5.75 -75.56
C TRP A 845 -58.63 6.34 -76.52
N THR A 846 -59.20 5.50 -77.38
CA THR A 846 -60.32 5.87 -78.26
C THR A 846 -61.55 5.07 -77.83
N PRO A 847 -62.73 5.69 -77.68
CA PRO A 847 -63.97 5.01 -77.37
C PRO A 847 -64.24 3.83 -78.33
N PRO A 848 -64.51 2.61 -77.84
CA PRO A 848 -64.66 1.42 -78.69
C PRO A 848 -65.97 1.38 -79.50
N ALA A 849 -66.83 2.39 -79.36
CA ALA A 849 -68.04 2.62 -80.13
C ALA A 849 -68.32 4.13 -80.24
N THR A 850 -69.14 4.53 -81.20
CA THR A 850 -69.58 5.93 -81.35
C THR A 850 -70.30 6.39 -80.07
N ILE A 851 -69.80 7.47 -79.48
CA ILE A 851 -70.43 8.14 -78.34
C ILE A 851 -71.74 8.78 -78.82
N ALA A 852 -72.82 8.63 -78.04
CA ALA A 852 -74.13 9.22 -78.34
C ALA A 852 -74.12 10.74 -78.21
N ASP A 853 -75.09 11.44 -78.82
CA ASP A 853 -75.21 12.89 -78.69
C ASP A 853 -75.38 13.32 -77.22
N GLY A 854 -74.56 14.25 -76.74
CA GLY A 854 -74.51 14.67 -75.33
C GLY A 854 -73.18 15.31 -74.90
N ASP A 855 -73.19 15.88 -73.70
CA ASP A 855 -72.00 16.44 -73.04
C ASP A 855 -71.37 15.42 -72.09
N TYR A 856 -70.04 15.27 -72.16
CA TYR A 856 -69.22 14.30 -71.42
C TYR A 856 -68.08 15.01 -70.66
N GLN A 857 -67.70 14.48 -69.50
CA GLN A 857 -66.67 15.03 -68.61
C GLN A 857 -65.61 13.98 -68.29
N PHE A 858 -64.63 13.84 -69.19
CA PHE A 858 -63.61 12.81 -69.08
C PHE A 858 -62.55 13.12 -68.01
N ILE A 859 -62.24 12.10 -67.22
CA ILE A 859 -61.16 12.08 -66.22
C ILE A 859 -60.30 10.85 -66.49
N ALA A 860 -58.98 10.95 -66.32
CA ALA A 860 -58.06 9.83 -66.35
C ALA A 860 -57.41 9.61 -64.96
N LYS A 861 -57.11 8.35 -64.63
CA LYS A 861 -56.26 7.95 -63.49
C LYS A 861 -55.20 6.96 -63.95
N VAL A 862 -54.05 6.91 -63.29
CA VAL A 862 -52.96 5.96 -63.58
C VAL A 862 -52.77 5.04 -62.40
N THR A 863 -52.78 3.74 -62.63
CA THR A 863 -52.46 2.73 -61.61
C THR A 863 -51.18 1.98 -62.01
N ASP A 864 -50.22 1.91 -61.08
CA ASP A 864 -48.95 1.20 -61.29
C ASP A 864 -49.06 -0.33 -61.12
N LYS A 865 -47.96 -1.04 -61.41
CA LYS A 865 -47.86 -2.49 -61.19
C LYS A 865 -47.99 -2.93 -59.73
N TYR A 866 -47.82 -2.02 -58.75
CA TYR A 866 -47.87 -2.30 -57.30
C TYR A 866 -49.29 -2.14 -56.74
N GLY A 867 -50.14 -1.35 -57.39
CA GLY A 867 -51.53 -1.05 -56.99
C GLY A 867 -51.77 0.41 -56.60
N ASN A 868 -50.75 1.28 -56.66
CA ASN A 868 -50.90 2.69 -56.35
C ASN A 868 -51.61 3.43 -57.48
N THR A 869 -52.59 4.27 -57.14
CA THR A 869 -53.38 5.02 -58.14
C THR A 869 -53.16 6.52 -57.96
N SER A 870 -52.94 7.23 -59.08
CA SER A 870 -52.76 8.68 -59.12
C SER A 870 -54.02 9.43 -58.69
N ALA A 871 -53.85 10.72 -58.38
CA ALA A 871 -54.97 11.66 -58.38
C ALA A 871 -55.62 11.76 -59.78
N ASP A 872 -56.85 12.24 -59.82
CA ASP A 872 -57.66 12.49 -61.00
C ASP A 872 -57.01 13.52 -61.94
N SER A 873 -57.08 13.30 -63.26
CA SER A 873 -56.72 14.33 -64.24
C SER A 873 -57.62 15.56 -64.11
N LYS A 874 -57.19 16.67 -64.72
CA LYS A 874 -58.12 17.75 -65.05
C LYS A 874 -59.24 17.20 -65.95
N VAL A 875 -60.47 17.64 -65.70
CA VAL A 875 -61.65 17.27 -66.49
C VAL A 875 -61.50 17.79 -67.92
N VAL A 876 -61.70 16.92 -68.91
CA VAL A 876 -61.72 17.27 -70.33
C VAL A 876 -63.15 17.12 -70.85
N ALA A 877 -63.76 18.26 -71.20
CA ALA A 877 -65.13 18.29 -71.70
C ALA A 877 -65.20 17.97 -73.19
N TYR A 878 -66.17 17.13 -73.58
CA TYR A 878 -66.47 16.78 -74.98
C TYR A 878 -67.97 16.82 -75.21
N SER A 879 -68.41 17.46 -76.30
CA SER A 879 -69.80 17.48 -76.74
C SER A 879 -69.92 16.70 -78.05
N SER A 880 -70.65 15.60 -78.04
CA SER A 880 -71.04 14.86 -79.25
C SER A 880 -72.36 15.43 -79.78
N ASP A 881 -72.41 15.79 -81.06
CA ASP A 881 -73.64 16.21 -81.76
C ASP A 881 -73.55 15.72 -83.22
N THR A 882 -74.34 14.71 -83.56
CA THR A 882 -74.39 14.11 -84.90
C THR A 882 -75.53 14.67 -85.77
N THR A 883 -76.13 15.81 -85.42
CA THR A 883 -77.26 16.41 -86.16
C THR A 883 -76.86 17.08 -87.49
N VAL A 884 -76.43 16.28 -88.46
CA VAL A 884 -76.21 16.71 -89.85
C VAL A 884 -77.55 17.13 -90.49
N TRP A 885 -77.74 18.44 -90.69
CA TRP A 885 -78.84 19.00 -91.48
C TRP A 885 -78.53 18.85 -92.99
N ASP A 886 -78.81 17.66 -93.54
CA ASP A 886 -78.81 17.43 -95.00
C ASP A 886 -80.20 17.70 -95.62
N PHE A 887 -80.23 18.06 -96.91
CA PHE A 887 -81.33 18.82 -97.53
C PHE A 887 -82.16 18.00 -98.53
N ASP A 888 -82.56 16.77 -98.18
CA ASP A 888 -83.37 15.88 -99.03
C ASP A 888 -84.54 15.16 -98.30
N ASP A 889 -85.63 15.90 -98.04
CA ASP A 889 -86.98 15.34 -98.20
C ASP A 889 -87.95 16.38 -98.77
N SER A 890 -88.86 15.89 -99.61
CA SER A 890 -89.68 16.62 -100.56
C SER A 890 -90.99 17.22 -100.00
N SER A 891 -91.12 17.36 -98.67
CA SER A 891 -92.39 17.74 -98.04
C SER A 891 -92.31 18.88 -96.99
N ASN A 892 -92.35 20.11 -97.51
CA ASN A 892 -92.68 21.40 -96.85
C ASN A 892 -91.50 22.34 -96.47
N PRO A 893 -91.05 23.24 -97.38
CA PRO A 893 -90.07 24.26 -97.04
C PRO A 893 -90.69 25.32 -96.09
N GLY A 894 -90.01 25.59 -94.98
CA GLY A 894 -90.47 26.56 -93.97
C GLY A 894 -90.39 28.04 -94.38
N TRP A 895 -90.34 28.36 -95.68
CA TRP A 895 -90.37 29.71 -96.25
C TRP A 895 -91.54 29.80 -97.23
N THR A 896 -92.42 30.78 -97.04
CA THR A 896 -93.67 30.96 -97.81
C THR A 896 -93.52 32.13 -98.79
N ILE A 897 -93.88 31.91 -100.06
CA ILE A 897 -93.97 32.96 -101.09
C ILE A 897 -95.26 33.76 -100.84
N SER A 898 -95.24 35.09 -100.99
CA SER A 898 -96.43 35.91 -100.75
C SER A 898 -97.50 35.78 -101.85
N ASP A 899 -98.76 36.03 -101.48
CA ASP A 899 -99.90 36.02 -102.41
C ASP A 899 -99.83 37.12 -103.50
N ALA A 900 -99.00 38.16 -103.30
CA ALA A 900 -98.75 39.20 -104.29
C ALA A 900 -97.88 38.68 -105.46
N TYR A 901 -96.97 37.73 -105.18
CA TYR A 901 -96.04 37.15 -106.16
C TYR A 901 -96.52 35.80 -106.73
N SER A 902 -97.63 35.22 -106.24
CA SER A 902 -98.16 33.93 -106.69
C SER A 902 -99.10 34.00 -107.91
N GLN A 903 -99.62 35.19 -108.26
CA GLN A 903 -100.67 35.35 -109.29
C GLN A 903 -100.16 35.71 -110.70
N ALA A 904 -98.85 35.88 -110.91
CA ALA A 904 -98.26 35.98 -112.24
C ALA A 904 -98.12 34.58 -112.87
N GLY A 905 -98.99 34.23 -113.81
CA GLY A 905 -99.12 32.86 -114.37
C GLY A 905 -97.98 32.39 -115.29
N MET A 906 -96.71 32.67 -114.97
CA MET A 906 -95.53 32.29 -115.77
C MET A 906 -94.34 31.87 -114.89
N GLY A 907 -94.31 30.60 -114.47
CA GLY A 907 -93.04 29.90 -114.23
C GLY A 907 -92.32 30.08 -112.90
N ASN A 908 -93.01 30.42 -111.80
CA ASN A 908 -92.42 30.31 -110.45
C ASN A 908 -91.99 28.85 -110.20
N ALA A 909 -90.69 28.58 -110.22
CA ALA A 909 -90.12 27.25 -110.07
C ALA A 909 -88.86 27.30 -109.20
N PHE A 910 -88.84 26.51 -108.13
CA PHE A 910 -87.60 26.20 -107.42
C PHE A 910 -86.73 25.29 -108.30
N GLN A 911 -85.46 25.65 -108.50
CA GLN A 911 -84.49 24.83 -109.21
C GLN A 911 -83.15 24.86 -108.47
N SER A 912 -82.71 23.70 -107.99
CA SER A 912 -81.38 23.51 -107.39
C SER A 912 -81.09 24.45 -106.20
N GLY A 913 -81.96 24.45 -105.20
CA GLY A 913 -81.88 25.34 -104.00
C GLY A 913 -82.62 26.66 -104.21
N ALA A 914 -82.27 27.37 -105.28
CA ALA A 914 -82.71 28.73 -105.52
C ALA A 914 -84.20 28.87 -105.92
N PHE A 915 -84.81 29.96 -105.44
CA PHE A 915 -86.11 30.49 -105.84
C PHE A 915 -85.96 31.54 -106.95
N PHE A 916 -86.89 31.55 -107.90
CA PHE A 916 -86.95 32.49 -109.02
C PHE A 916 -88.28 33.26 -109.02
N ALA A 917 -88.21 34.58 -109.24
CA ALA A 917 -89.38 35.43 -109.49
C ALA A 917 -89.19 36.34 -110.71
N ASN A 918 -90.27 36.48 -111.48
CA ASN A 918 -90.44 37.42 -112.58
C ASN A 918 -91.62 38.36 -112.26
N THR A 919 -91.49 39.66 -112.55
CA THR A 919 -92.47 40.68 -112.13
C THR A 919 -93.20 41.34 -113.29
N LEU A 920 -94.51 41.12 -113.38
CA LEU A 920 -95.43 41.90 -114.22
C LEU A 920 -96.18 42.94 -113.37
N TYR A 921 -96.28 44.15 -113.92
CA TYR A 921 -96.70 45.38 -113.24
C TYR A 921 -98.06 45.26 -112.51
N HIS A 922 -98.08 45.58 -111.22
CA HIS A 922 -99.31 45.72 -110.42
C HIS A 922 -99.50 47.18 -109.94
N ASP A 923 -100.74 47.60 -109.74
CA ASP A 923 -101.09 49.03 -109.75
C ASP A 923 -100.89 49.74 -108.38
N GLY A 924 -99.69 50.27 -108.17
CA GLY A 924 -99.48 51.46 -107.34
C GLY A 924 -99.58 51.31 -105.82
N GLN A 925 -99.27 50.13 -105.25
CA GLN A 925 -99.13 49.93 -103.80
C GLN A 925 -97.69 49.53 -103.43
N TYR A 926 -97.31 49.79 -102.17
CA TYR A 926 -95.92 49.80 -101.73
C TYR A 926 -95.42 48.42 -101.24
N ALA A 927 -94.29 47.97 -101.78
CA ALA A 927 -93.33 47.05 -101.13
C ALA A 927 -93.93 45.85 -100.37
N ASP A 928 -94.62 44.96 -101.09
CA ASP A 928 -95.00 43.64 -100.57
C ASP A 928 -93.79 42.71 -100.40
N ASP A 929 -93.94 41.74 -99.48
CA ASP A 929 -92.98 40.65 -99.27
C ASP A 929 -92.85 39.78 -100.54
N VAL A 930 -91.65 39.23 -100.79
CA VAL A 930 -91.41 38.22 -101.83
C VAL A 930 -91.47 36.82 -101.21
N LEU A 931 -90.69 36.58 -100.14
CA LEU A 931 -90.75 35.40 -99.28
C LEU A 931 -90.79 35.82 -97.81
N TYR A 932 -91.43 35.03 -96.98
CA TYR A 932 -91.45 35.21 -95.53
C TYR A 932 -91.40 33.89 -94.76
N LYS A 933 -91.06 33.97 -93.48
CA LYS A 933 -91.10 32.86 -92.52
C LYS A 933 -91.58 33.35 -91.17
N GLU A 934 -92.48 32.59 -90.56
CA GLU A 934 -92.81 32.78 -89.15
C GLU A 934 -91.73 32.12 -88.29
N ILE A 935 -91.17 32.89 -87.35
CA ILE A 935 -90.16 32.45 -86.39
C ILE A 935 -90.61 32.83 -84.98
N ASN A 936 -90.33 31.98 -84.00
CA ASN A 936 -90.47 32.35 -82.59
C ASN A 936 -89.18 33.01 -82.11
N LEU A 937 -89.28 34.27 -81.70
CA LEU A 937 -88.20 35.02 -81.09
C LEU A 937 -88.17 34.78 -79.58
N VAL A 938 -86.96 34.80 -79.02
CA VAL A 938 -86.71 34.79 -77.57
C VAL A 938 -85.92 36.05 -77.22
N LYS A 939 -86.41 36.81 -76.24
CA LYS A 939 -85.88 38.12 -75.89
C LYS A 939 -84.42 38.03 -75.43
N GLY A 940 -83.58 38.91 -75.97
CA GLY A 940 -82.15 38.94 -75.70
C GLY A 940 -81.31 37.97 -76.54
N GLN A 941 -81.92 37.03 -77.28
CA GLN A 941 -81.18 36.22 -78.25
C GLN A 941 -80.78 37.05 -79.47
N THR A 942 -79.61 36.71 -80.02
CA THR A 942 -79.09 37.33 -81.24
C THR A 942 -79.39 36.43 -82.43
N TYR A 943 -80.02 37.00 -83.45
CA TYR A 943 -80.36 36.32 -84.70
C TYR A 943 -79.59 36.95 -85.85
N THR A 944 -78.93 36.12 -86.65
CA THR A 944 -78.36 36.54 -87.94
C THR A 944 -79.15 35.87 -89.05
N PHE A 945 -79.75 36.67 -89.94
CA PHE A 945 -80.42 36.20 -91.14
C PHE A 945 -79.58 36.57 -92.37
N SER A 946 -79.35 35.58 -93.23
CA SER A 946 -78.58 35.71 -94.48
C SER A 946 -79.28 35.00 -95.63
N PHE A 947 -79.12 35.51 -96.86
CA PHE A 947 -79.51 34.83 -98.10
C PHE A 947 -78.63 35.30 -99.27
N ASP A 948 -78.45 34.47 -100.28
CA ASP A 948 -77.74 34.83 -101.51
C ASP A 948 -78.71 35.34 -102.58
N ALA A 949 -78.35 36.39 -103.32
CA ALA A 949 -79.18 36.91 -104.41
C ALA A 949 -78.36 37.37 -105.63
N TRP A 950 -78.94 37.20 -106.83
CA TRP A 950 -78.33 37.64 -108.11
C TRP A 950 -79.39 37.85 -109.20
N SER A 951 -78.99 38.42 -110.35
CA SER A 951 -79.84 38.55 -111.55
C SER A 951 -79.10 38.06 -112.80
N ASN A 952 -79.80 37.28 -113.64
CA ASN A 952 -79.24 36.75 -114.89
C ASN A 952 -79.26 37.76 -116.06
N SER A 953 -79.79 38.98 -115.88
CA SER A 953 -79.88 40.03 -116.91
C SER A 953 -79.26 41.37 -116.46
N PRO A 954 -77.93 41.44 -116.26
CA PRO A 954 -77.27 42.61 -115.70
C PRO A 954 -77.36 43.84 -116.62
N GLY A 955 -77.67 45.00 -116.04
CA GLY A 955 -77.49 46.31 -116.67
C GLY A 955 -78.61 46.81 -117.60
N ILE A 956 -79.83 46.28 -117.50
CA ILE A 956 -81.01 46.84 -118.21
C ILE A 956 -82.03 47.47 -117.23
N ASN A 957 -82.18 46.92 -116.03
CA ASN A 957 -82.88 47.49 -114.87
C ASN A 957 -82.32 46.80 -113.60
N ASP A 958 -82.24 47.52 -112.47
CA ASP A 958 -81.67 47.00 -111.23
C ASP A 958 -82.75 46.56 -110.23
N SER A 959 -82.67 45.34 -109.70
CA SER A 959 -83.55 44.89 -108.60
C SER A 959 -83.02 45.39 -107.25
N ALA A 960 -83.89 45.63 -106.27
CA ALA A 960 -83.47 45.99 -104.91
C ALA A 960 -84.21 45.14 -103.87
N LEU A 961 -83.48 44.37 -103.05
CA LEU A 961 -84.04 43.45 -102.05
C LEU A 961 -83.65 43.90 -100.64
N GLY A 962 -84.61 43.94 -99.72
CA GLY A 962 -84.40 44.29 -98.32
C GLY A 962 -84.98 43.27 -97.35
N ILE A 963 -84.75 43.48 -96.05
CA ILE A 963 -85.21 42.58 -94.98
C ILE A 963 -86.14 43.36 -94.02
N MET A 964 -87.29 42.77 -93.69
CA MET A 964 -88.20 43.25 -92.64
C MET A 964 -88.50 42.19 -91.59
N LEU A 965 -88.86 42.64 -90.39
CA LEU A 965 -89.40 41.83 -89.30
C LEU A 965 -90.67 42.52 -88.77
N ASP A 966 -91.81 41.82 -88.80
CA ASP A 966 -93.14 42.36 -88.48
C ASP A 966 -93.45 43.71 -89.19
N GLY A 967 -93.07 43.81 -90.47
CA GLY A 967 -93.26 45.01 -91.29
C GLY A 967 -92.35 46.20 -90.91
N LYS A 968 -91.33 45.99 -90.07
CA LYS A 968 -90.26 46.97 -89.82
C LYS A 968 -89.01 46.59 -90.58
N ILE A 969 -88.50 47.52 -91.38
CA ILE A 969 -87.23 47.37 -92.11
C ILE A 969 -86.08 47.15 -91.10
N LEU A 970 -85.39 46.01 -91.22
CA LEU A 970 -84.13 45.72 -90.54
C LEU A 970 -82.94 46.09 -91.43
N LEU A 971 -83.05 45.83 -92.73
CA LEU A 971 -82.08 46.22 -93.76
C LEU A 971 -82.84 46.89 -94.91
N ASN A 972 -82.52 48.16 -95.17
CA ASN A 972 -83.10 48.90 -96.29
C ASN A 972 -82.60 48.33 -97.62
N ALA A 973 -83.44 48.34 -98.66
CA ALA A 973 -83.23 47.51 -99.84
C ALA A 973 -81.89 47.75 -100.55
N GLU A 974 -81.16 46.66 -100.79
CA GLU A 974 -79.84 46.64 -101.42
C GLU A 974 -79.94 46.23 -102.89
N ILE A 975 -79.19 46.91 -103.75
CA ILE A 975 -79.23 46.72 -105.21
C ILE A 975 -78.52 45.42 -105.62
N ILE A 976 -79.19 44.67 -106.50
CA ILE A 976 -78.75 43.42 -107.11
C ILE A 976 -78.76 43.58 -108.63
N SER A 977 -77.56 43.77 -109.19
CA SER A 977 -77.30 44.01 -110.62
C SER A 977 -76.24 43.08 -111.21
N GLU A 978 -75.78 42.09 -110.43
CA GLU A 978 -74.71 41.15 -110.77
C GLU A 978 -75.24 39.74 -111.08
N THR A 979 -74.52 38.99 -111.92
CA THR A 979 -74.81 37.58 -112.27
C THR A 979 -74.22 36.57 -111.29
N THR A 980 -73.48 37.04 -110.29
CA THR A 980 -72.86 36.22 -109.24
C THR A 980 -73.70 36.31 -107.97
N PRO A 981 -73.96 35.18 -107.27
CA PRO A 981 -74.63 35.20 -105.97
C PRO A 981 -73.92 36.13 -104.98
N LYS A 982 -74.66 37.08 -104.43
CA LYS A 982 -74.22 38.01 -103.40
C LYS A 982 -74.98 37.74 -102.11
N THR A 983 -74.26 37.38 -101.05
CA THR A 983 -74.85 37.18 -99.72
C THR A 983 -75.26 38.53 -99.11
N ILE A 984 -76.54 38.67 -98.80
CA ILE A 984 -77.12 39.77 -98.03
C ILE A 984 -77.35 39.27 -96.60
N THR A 985 -76.86 40.00 -95.60
CA THR A 985 -76.89 39.56 -94.19
C THR A 985 -77.31 40.68 -93.25
N VAL A 986 -78.15 40.38 -92.26
CA VAL A 986 -78.47 41.26 -91.14
C VAL A 986 -78.42 40.52 -89.80
N THR A 987 -77.90 41.17 -88.77
CA THR A 987 -77.89 40.66 -87.38
C THR A 987 -78.69 41.58 -86.48
N PHE A 988 -79.59 41.02 -85.66
CA PHE A 988 -80.43 41.76 -84.73
C PHE A 988 -80.63 41.02 -83.41
N VAL A 989 -80.92 41.75 -82.34
CA VAL A 989 -81.25 41.18 -81.02
C VAL A 989 -82.76 41.29 -80.79
N ALA A 990 -83.42 40.18 -80.50
CA ALA A 990 -84.86 40.17 -80.26
C ALA A 990 -85.23 40.95 -78.99
N GLN A 991 -86.16 41.89 -79.10
CA GLN A 991 -86.56 42.78 -78.00
C GLN A 991 -87.76 42.25 -77.19
N ASN A 992 -88.50 41.30 -77.76
CA ASN A 992 -89.67 40.64 -77.17
C ASN A 992 -89.63 39.14 -77.50
N ASP A 993 -90.33 38.35 -76.69
CA ASP A 993 -90.59 36.93 -76.92
C ASP A 993 -91.86 36.73 -77.76
N GLY A 994 -91.90 35.68 -78.59
CA GLY A 994 -93.09 35.24 -79.32
C GLY A 994 -92.93 35.16 -80.84
N PRO A 995 -94.00 34.78 -81.57
CA PRO A 995 -93.97 34.64 -83.02
C PRO A 995 -93.85 36.01 -83.73
N ALA A 996 -92.97 36.06 -84.73
CA ALA A 996 -92.73 37.21 -85.59
C ALA A 996 -92.57 36.76 -87.05
N LYS A 997 -92.97 37.60 -87.99
CA LYS A 997 -92.85 37.37 -89.43
C LYS A 997 -91.58 38.03 -89.97
N LEU A 998 -90.59 37.22 -90.35
CA LEU A 998 -89.37 37.68 -91.02
C LEU A 998 -89.54 37.57 -92.54
N SER A 999 -89.31 38.65 -93.28
CA SER A 999 -89.58 38.75 -94.72
C SER A 999 -88.42 39.34 -95.52
N ILE A 1000 -88.24 38.85 -96.75
CA ILE A 1000 -87.49 39.52 -97.82
C ILE A 1000 -88.51 40.31 -98.66
N PHE A 1001 -88.26 41.60 -98.91
CA PHE A 1001 -89.15 42.47 -99.69
C PHE A 1001 -88.44 43.11 -100.89
N ASN A 1002 -89.19 43.51 -101.92
CA ASN A 1002 -88.67 44.29 -103.04
C ASN A 1002 -88.88 45.79 -102.79
N GLY A 1003 -87.79 46.58 -102.87
CA GLY A 1003 -87.78 48.00 -102.56
C GLY A 1003 -87.94 48.96 -103.75
N GLN A 1004 -88.09 48.47 -104.99
CA GLN A 1004 -88.19 49.35 -106.16
C GLN A 1004 -89.59 49.98 -106.31
N GLU A 1005 -89.63 51.31 -106.47
CA GLU A 1005 -90.89 52.08 -106.48
C GLU A 1005 -91.51 52.33 -107.88
N LYS A 1006 -90.77 52.18 -108.99
CA LYS A 1006 -91.27 52.43 -110.36
C LYS A 1006 -90.50 51.65 -111.44
N GLU A 1007 -91.23 51.40 -112.53
CA GLU A 1007 -90.78 50.86 -113.83
C GLU A 1007 -90.37 49.36 -113.86
N TYR A 1008 -90.12 48.87 -115.07
CA TYR A 1008 -90.40 47.48 -115.49
C TYR A 1008 -89.63 46.39 -114.72
N GLY A 1009 -90.36 45.30 -114.40
CA GLY A 1009 -89.89 44.21 -113.57
C GLY A 1009 -88.80 43.32 -114.18
N ASN A 1010 -88.08 42.65 -113.29
CA ASN A 1010 -86.84 41.92 -113.55
C ASN A 1010 -86.91 40.47 -113.08
N ASP A 1011 -86.04 39.65 -113.65
CA ASP A 1011 -85.70 38.32 -113.14
C ASP A 1011 -84.63 38.44 -112.03
N PHE A 1012 -84.92 37.89 -110.85
CA PHE A 1012 -83.93 37.71 -109.79
C PHE A 1012 -84.08 36.34 -109.12
N TRP A 1013 -82.97 35.90 -108.52
CA TRP A 1013 -82.87 34.64 -107.79
C TRP A 1013 -82.55 34.91 -106.32
N ILE A 1014 -83.08 34.06 -105.43
CA ILE A 1014 -82.78 34.02 -103.99
C ILE A 1014 -82.41 32.57 -103.61
N ASP A 1015 -81.31 32.37 -102.91
CA ASP A 1015 -80.84 31.06 -102.44
C ASP A 1015 -80.32 31.13 -100.99
N ASN A 1016 -80.11 29.97 -100.35
CA ASN A 1016 -79.56 29.82 -99.00
C ASN A 1016 -80.17 30.71 -97.87
N PRO A 1017 -81.51 30.91 -97.77
CA PRO A 1017 -82.12 31.75 -96.74
C PRO A 1017 -82.03 31.12 -95.33
N THR A 1018 -81.00 31.55 -94.60
CA THR A 1018 -80.44 30.93 -93.38
C THR A 1018 -80.63 31.83 -92.16
N ILE A 1019 -81.20 31.30 -91.08
CA ILE A 1019 -81.41 32.03 -89.81
C ILE A 1019 -80.60 31.34 -88.72
N ASN A 1020 -79.45 31.93 -88.37
CA ASN A 1020 -78.56 31.42 -87.35
C ASN A 1020 -78.88 32.09 -86.00
N GLN A 1021 -79.21 31.27 -85.00
CA GLN A 1021 -79.41 31.73 -83.62
C GLN A 1021 -78.07 31.70 -82.88
N LYS A 1022 -77.78 32.73 -82.08
CA LYS A 1022 -76.61 32.75 -81.20
C LYS A 1022 -77.05 33.11 -79.78
N GLY A 1023 -76.51 32.35 -78.82
CA GLY A 1023 -76.86 32.44 -77.40
C GLY A 1023 -76.70 33.84 -76.79
N PRO A 1024 -77.28 34.06 -75.59
CA PRO A 1024 -77.39 35.40 -75.03
C PRO A 1024 -76.00 35.92 -74.63
N THR A 1025 -75.53 36.97 -75.30
CA THR A 1025 -74.18 37.51 -75.11
C THR A 1025 -74.08 38.35 -73.84
N SER A 1026 -73.69 37.73 -72.73
CA SER A 1026 -73.39 38.34 -71.43
C SER A 1026 -72.06 39.13 -71.41
N GLY A 1027 -71.92 40.10 -72.32
CA GLY A 1027 -70.74 40.98 -72.36
C GLY A 1027 -70.80 41.98 -73.51
N ASN A 1028 -70.97 43.26 -73.17
CA ASN A 1028 -71.01 44.40 -74.10
C ASN A 1028 -71.86 44.23 -75.39
N VAL A 1029 -73.17 44.44 -75.24
CA VAL A 1029 -73.76 45.53 -76.05
C VAL A 1029 -73.04 46.82 -75.68
N ILE A 1030 -72.67 47.66 -76.65
CA ILE A 1030 -72.21 49.02 -76.37
C ILE A 1030 -73.40 49.82 -75.83
N SER A 1031 -73.60 49.78 -74.52
CA SER A 1031 -74.37 50.82 -73.82
C SER A 1031 -73.48 52.05 -73.64
N GLY A 1032 -74.13 53.21 -73.49
CA GLY A 1032 -73.51 54.36 -72.86
C GLY A 1032 -73.37 54.16 -71.34
N GLY A 1033 -72.52 53.22 -70.90
CA GLY A 1033 -71.91 53.17 -69.57
C GLY A 1033 -72.65 52.46 -68.43
N LEU A 1034 -71.88 52.31 -67.32
CA LEU A 1034 -72.25 51.98 -65.93
C LEU A 1034 -72.81 50.55 -65.68
N GLY A 1035 -72.35 49.75 -64.71
CA GLY A 1035 -71.22 49.87 -63.75
C GLY A 1035 -71.55 49.22 -62.39
N ILE A 1036 -70.52 48.83 -61.60
CA ILE A 1036 -70.62 48.23 -60.23
C ILE A 1036 -71.15 46.76 -60.27
N ASN A 1037 -70.67 45.75 -59.51
CA ASN A 1037 -69.61 45.57 -58.48
C ASN A 1037 -68.67 44.39 -58.92
N SER A 1038 -67.79 43.72 -58.16
CA SER A 1038 -67.31 43.72 -56.74
C SER A 1038 -65.87 43.16 -56.69
N GLN A 1039 -65.29 43.01 -55.48
CA GLN A 1039 -64.21 42.05 -55.15
C GLN A 1039 -64.72 41.07 -54.07
N ASP A 1040 -64.02 39.94 -53.93
CA ASP A 1040 -63.81 39.22 -52.67
C ASP A 1040 -62.29 38.97 -52.57
N ASP A 1041 -61.69 39.10 -51.38
CA ASP A 1041 -60.24 39.08 -51.16
C ASP A 1041 -59.78 37.82 -50.39
N GLU A 1042 -58.58 37.31 -50.69
CA GLU A 1042 -57.99 36.11 -50.04
C GLU A 1042 -57.50 36.40 -48.60
N ALA A 1043 -57.58 35.40 -47.72
CA ALA A 1043 -57.38 35.59 -46.26
C ALA A 1043 -55.92 35.65 -45.79
N PHE A 1044 -54.98 35.15 -46.60
CA PHE A 1044 -53.55 35.07 -46.29
C PHE A 1044 -52.71 35.48 -47.50
N THR A 1045 -51.43 35.78 -47.29
CA THR A 1045 -50.43 35.89 -48.35
C THR A 1045 -49.12 35.26 -47.91
N GLN A 1046 -48.46 34.58 -48.85
CA GLN A 1046 -47.11 34.06 -48.64
C GLN A 1046 -46.08 35.08 -49.15
N THR A 1047 -45.14 35.49 -48.29
CA THR A 1047 -44.02 36.38 -48.63
C THR A 1047 -42.69 35.64 -48.44
N GLY A 1048 -42.25 34.94 -49.48
CA GLY A 1048 -41.13 33.99 -49.37
C GLY A 1048 -41.48 32.88 -48.38
N HIS A 1049 -40.55 32.50 -47.50
CA HIS A 1049 -40.78 31.44 -46.50
C HIS A 1049 -41.59 31.86 -45.26
N LYS A 1050 -42.27 33.02 -45.29
CA LYS A 1050 -43.16 33.49 -44.22
C LYS A 1050 -44.60 33.62 -44.73
N LEU A 1051 -45.51 32.90 -44.08
CA LEU A 1051 -46.95 32.98 -44.31
C LEU A 1051 -47.54 34.06 -43.39
N LEU A 1052 -48.38 34.95 -43.92
CA LEU A 1052 -49.02 36.03 -43.18
C LEU A 1052 -50.54 35.94 -43.33
N LEU A 1053 -51.27 35.93 -42.22
CA LEU A 1053 -52.72 36.14 -42.22
C LEU A 1053 -52.95 37.66 -42.22
N ASN A 1054 -53.82 38.15 -43.12
CA ASN A 1054 -53.99 39.60 -43.38
C ASN A 1054 -55.36 40.15 -42.95
N GLN A 1055 -56.16 39.33 -42.26
CA GLN A 1055 -57.52 39.62 -41.84
C GLN A 1055 -57.64 39.36 -40.34
N ASP A 1056 -58.53 40.10 -39.68
CA ASP A 1056 -58.73 40.01 -38.23
C ASP A 1056 -59.84 38.97 -37.91
N GLU A 1057 -59.74 38.28 -36.76
CA GLU A 1057 -60.63 37.15 -36.36
C GLU A 1057 -60.68 35.98 -37.38
N ALA A 1058 -59.66 35.79 -38.21
CA ALA A 1058 -59.61 34.75 -39.24
C ALA A 1058 -59.26 33.36 -38.67
N VAL A 1059 -59.83 32.31 -39.27
CA VAL A 1059 -59.48 30.91 -39.00
C VAL A 1059 -58.77 30.34 -40.22
N LEU A 1060 -57.49 30.00 -40.08
CA LEU A 1060 -56.71 29.29 -41.10
C LEU A 1060 -56.45 27.84 -40.67
N ASP A 1061 -56.70 26.93 -41.59
CA ASP A 1061 -56.44 25.50 -41.45
C ASP A 1061 -55.32 25.17 -42.43
N LEU A 1062 -54.14 24.83 -41.91
CA LEU A 1062 -52.94 24.73 -42.74
C LEU A 1062 -53.02 23.55 -43.71
N SER A 1063 -53.60 22.41 -43.28
CA SER A 1063 -53.85 21.25 -44.15
C SER A 1063 -54.78 21.56 -45.32
N LYS A 1064 -55.76 22.47 -45.17
CA LYS A 1064 -56.65 22.90 -46.27
C LYS A 1064 -56.00 23.85 -47.28
N VAL A 1065 -54.84 24.43 -46.97
CA VAL A 1065 -54.12 25.36 -47.86
C VAL A 1065 -52.71 24.90 -48.22
N ALA A 1066 -52.27 23.72 -47.77
CA ALA A 1066 -50.94 23.18 -48.03
C ALA A 1066 -50.60 23.10 -49.53
N ASP A 1067 -51.55 22.74 -50.40
CA ASP A 1067 -51.38 22.72 -51.86
C ASP A 1067 -51.15 24.13 -52.48
N GLN A 1068 -51.41 25.19 -51.73
CA GLN A 1068 -51.37 26.60 -52.17
C GLN A 1068 -50.11 27.34 -51.68
N VAL A 1069 -49.30 26.71 -50.81
CA VAL A 1069 -48.09 27.28 -50.20
C VAL A 1069 -46.91 26.30 -50.27
N GLN A 1070 -45.67 26.80 -50.28
CA GLN A 1070 -44.47 25.93 -50.36
C GLN A 1070 -43.32 26.47 -49.50
N ASP A 1071 -42.55 25.60 -48.86
CA ASP A 1071 -41.43 25.95 -47.96
C ASP A 1071 -41.78 27.00 -46.89
N VAL A 1072 -42.70 26.67 -45.97
CA VAL A 1072 -43.17 27.57 -44.91
C VAL A 1072 -42.28 27.43 -43.66
N ASN A 1073 -41.22 28.22 -43.59
CA ASN A 1073 -40.36 28.28 -42.40
C ASN A 1073 -41.09 28.90 -41.19
N SER A 1074 -42.04 29.81 -41.42
CA SER A 1074 -42.77 30.51 -40.35
C SER A 1074 -44.17 31.00 -40.74
N VAL A 1075 -45.07 31.04 -39.76
CA VAL A 1075 -46.44 31.58 -39.87
C VAL A 1075 -46.60 32.79 -38.94
N SER A 1076 -47.35 33.79 -39.38
CA SER A 1076 -47.53 35.08 -38.70
C SER A 1076 -48.98 35.44 -38.49
N LEU A 1077 -49.35 35.62 -37.22
CA LEU A 1077 -50.62 36.15 -36.76
C LEU A 1077 -50.45 37.61 -36.23
N GLU A 1078 -49.19 38.03 -35.99
CA GLU A 1078 -48.78 39.36 -35.49
C GLU A 1078 -49.49 40.53 -36.19
N GLY A 1079 -50.17 41.37 -35.41
CA GLY A 1079 -50.83 42.59 -35.87
C GLY A 1079 -52.30 42.42 -36.28
N HIS A 1080 -52.83 41.20 -36.27
CA HIS A 1080 -54.14 40.85 -36.83
C HIS A 1080 -55.13 40.18 -35.87
N GLY A 1081 -54.90 40.26 -34.55
CA GLY A 1081 -55.95 40.16 -33.52
C GLY A 1081 -56.94 38.99 -33.54
N ALA A 1082 -56.72 38.03 -32.64
CA ALA A 1082 -57.63 36.91 -32.32
C ALA A 1082 -57.83 35.91 -33.47
N ASN A 1083 -56.78 35.71 -34.27
CA ASN A 1083 -56.74 34.69 -35.30
C ASN A 1083 -56.63 33.28 -34.71
N THR A 1084 -57.12 32.28 -35.45
CA THR A 1084 -56.96 30.86 -35.11
C THR A 1084 -56.19 30.15 -36.21
N LEU A 1085 -55.11 29.47 -35.86
CA LEU A 1085 -54.36 28.58 -36.75
C LEU A 1085 -54.54 27.13 -36.30
N ASN A 1086 -55.11 26.28 -37.16
CA ASN A 1086 -55.08 24.83 -37.00
C ASN A 1086 -53.84 24.27 -37.71
N ILE A 1087 -53.08 23.42 -37.02
CA ILE A 1087 -51.85 22.80 -37.53
C ILE A 1087 -51.66 21.39 -36.97
N SER A 1088 -51.36 20.46 -37.86
CA SER A 1088 -51.09 19.04 -37.58
C SER A 1088 -49.60 18.70 -37.73
N ILE A 1089 -49.19 17.53 -37.23
CA ILE A 1089 -47.82 17.01 -37.39
C ILE A 1089 -47.46 16.87 -38.89
N ASN A 1090 -48.42 16.48 -39.73
CA ASN A 1090 -48.26 16.35 -41.17
C ASN A 1090 -47.94 17.69 -41.85
N ASP A 1091 -48.57 18.79 -41.45
CA ASP A 1091 -48.31 20.10 -42.06
C ASP A 1091 -46.85 20.54 -41.85
N VAL A 1092 -46.27 20.23 -40.69
CA VAL A 1092 -44.87 20.56 -40.37
C VAL A 1092 -43.90 19.61 -41.09
N LEU A 1093 -44.24 18.31 -41.23
CA LEU A 1093 -43.49 17.38 -42.10
C LEU A 1093 -43.45 17.87 -43.56
N THR A 1094 -44.60 18.26 -44.11
CA THR A 1094 -44.74 18.66 -45.52
C THR A 1094 -44.17 20.04 -45.80
N LEU A 1095 -44.53 21.06 -45.01
CA LEU A 1095 -44.22 22.47 -45.29
C LEU A 1095 -43.03 23.01 -44.49
N GLY A 1096 -42.71 22.42 -43.34
CA GLY A 1096 -41.62 22.82 -42.46
C GLY A 1096 -40.24 22.39 -42.97
N LYS A 1097 -39.18 22.85 -42.29
CA LYS A 1097 -37.81 22.72 -42.76
C LYS A 1097 -36.88 22.10 -41.72
N GLU A 1098 -36.07 21.15 -42.17
CA GLU A 1098 -35.03 20.46 -41.41
C GLU A 1098 -33.95 21.43 -40.92
N ASP A 1099 -33.49 21.25 -39.68
CA ASP A 1099 -32.39 22.00 -39.05
C ASP A 1099 -32.52 23.55 -39.09
N LEU A 1100 -33.74 24.07 -38.97
CA LEU A 1100 -34.05 25.50 -39.11
C LEU A 1100 -33.65 26.35 -37.88
N TYR A 1101 -33.70 25.77 -36.69
CA TYR A 1101 -33.45 26.41 -35.38
C TYR A 1101 -32.60 25.55 -34.43
N PHE A 1102 -32.85 24.25 -34.38
CA PHE A 1102 -32.02 23.27 -33.67
C PHE A 1102 -31.44 22.27 -34.68
N GLN A 1103 -30.24 21.73 -34.42
CA GLN A 1103 -29.54 20.83 -35.33
C GLN A 1103 -29.56 19.39 -34.81
N ASP A 1104 -30.64 18.70 -35.13
CA ASP A 1104 -30.98 17.35 -34.65
C ASP A 1104 -31.71 16.50 -35.70
N GLY A 1105 -31.96 17.03 -36.90
CA GLY A 1105 -32.70 16.37 -37.98
C GLY A 1105 -34.20 16.68 -38.00
N SER A 1106 -34.75 17.40 -37.02
CA SER A 1106 -36.18 17.65 -36.95
C SER A 1106 -36.68 18.62 -38.03
N LYS A 1107 -37.85 18.30 -38.61
CA LYS A 1107 -38.66 19.21 -39.40
C LYS A 1107 -39.25 20.30 -38.51
N GLN A 1108 -38.78 21.53 -38.67
CA GLN A 1108 -39.08 22.66 -37.79
C GLN A 1108 -39.91 23.76 -38.48
N MET A 1109 -40.79 24.39 -37.72
CA MET A 1109 -41.55 25.60 -38.12
C MET A 1109 -41.72 26.54 -36.91
N MET A 1110 -41.84 27.86 -37.17
CA MET A 1110 -42.03 28.89 -36.14
C MET A 1110 -43.36 29.65 -36.31
N ILE A 1111 -44.10 29.85 -35.22
CA ILE A 1111 -45.36 30.61 -35.21
C ILE A 1111 -45.20 31.87 -34.35
N ASN A 1112 -45.42 33.03 -34.96
CA ASN A 1112 -45.47 34.33 -34.30
C ASN A 1112 -46.91 34.84 -34.22
N GLY A 1113 -47.25 35.60 -33.17
CA GLY A 1113 -48.62 36.06 -32.93
C GLY A 1113 -48.80 36.96 -31.71
N ASP A 1114 -49.96 37.61 -31.66
CA ASP A 1114 -50.42 38.42 -30.54
C ASP A 1114 -51.09 37.56 -29.45
N LYS A 1115 -51.28 38.16 -28.27
CA LYS A 1115 -51.77 37.44 -27.08
C LYS A 1115 -53.23 36.93 -27.20
N GLU A 1116 -54.01 37.46 -28.13
CA GLU A 1116 -55.40 37.08 -28.30
C GLU A 1116 -55.57 35.95 -29.35
N ASP A 1117 -54.51 35.64 -30.10
CA ASP A 1117 -54.49 34.56 -31.10
C ASP A 1117 -54.48 33.17 -30.47
N THR A 1118 -54.92 32.17 -31.23
CA THR A 1118 -55.00 30.76 -30.85
C THR A 1118 -54.29 29.86 -31.87
N VAL A 1119 -53.50 28.89 -31.38
CA VAL A 1119 -53.00 27.76 -32.17
C VAL A 1119 -53.66 26.48 -31.66
N ASN A 1120 -54.36 25.78 -32.56
CA ASN A 1120 -54.89 24.45 -32.33
C ASN A 1120 -53.89 23.43 -32.88
N LEU A 1121 -53.29 22.66 -31.99
CA LEU A 1121 -52.38 21.57 -32.28
C LEU A 1121 -53.20 20.29 -32.47
N GLU A 1122 -53.36 19.86 -33.71
CA GLU A 1122 -54.12 18.66 -34.06
C GLU A 1122 -53.23 17.42 -33.97
N SER A 1123 -53.69 16.43 -33.21
CA SER A 1123 -53.04 15.14 -33.02
C SER A 1123 -53.28 14.24 -34.24
N ILE A 1124 -52.28 13.51 -34.72
CA ILE A 1124 -52.44 12.57 -35.86
C ILE A 1124 -52.49 11.13 -35.39
N ASN A 1125 -52.99 10.21 -36.22
CA ASN A 1125 -53.02 8.79 -35.91
C ASN A 1125 -51.97 8.06 -36.75
N GLY A 1126 -50.79 7.83 -36.16
CA GLY A 1126 -49.65 7.16 -36.80
C GLY A 1126 -49.58 5.66 -36.48
N ASP A 1127 -48.51 5.01 -36.95
CA ASP A 1127 -48.34 3.54 -36.96
C ASP A 1127 -48.33 2.90 -35.56
N ARG A 1128 -48.19 3.69 -34.50
CA ARG A 1128 -48.20 3.24 -33.09
C ARG A 1128 -49.38 3.76 -32.26
N GLY A 1129 -50.31 4.50 -32.87
CA GLY A 1129 -51.50 5.07 -32.23
C GLY A 1129 -51.66 6.57 -32.46
N ILE A 1130 -52.43 7.23 -31.58
CA ILE A 1130 -52.59 8.69 -31.63
C ILE A 1130 -51.30 9.35 -31.11
N GLU A 1131 -50.67 10.14 -31.97
CA GLU A 1131 -49.45 10.89 -31.73
C GLU A 1131 -49.77 12.33 -31.34
N ASN A 1132 -49.17 12.76 -30.24
CA ASN A 1132 -49.52 13.99 -29.54
C ASN A 1132 -48.34 14.96 -29.58
N TRP A 1133 -48.64 16.23 -29.31
CA TRP A 1133 -47.64 17.28 -29.21
C TRP A 1133 -47.14 17.42 -27.76
N ASN A 1134 -45.90 17.02 -27.49
CA ASN A 1134 -45.26 17.15 -26.19
C ASN A 1134 -44.57 18.52 -26.05
N SER A 1135 -44.82 19.23 -24.94
CA SER A 1135 -44.15 20.50 -24.63
C SER A 1135 -42.71 20.24 -24.14
N LEU A 1136 -41.73 20.47 -25.00
CA LEU A 1136 -40.31 20.16 -24.75
C LEU A 1136 -39.59 21.21 -23.89
N GLY A 1137 -39.96 22.50 -24.01
CA GLY A 1137 -39.38 23.57 -23.19
C GLY A 1137 -39.58 24.99 -23.73
N GLU A 1138 -38.74 25.92 -23.27
CA GLU A 1138 -38.69 27.31 -23.76
C GLU A 1138 -37.35 27.60 -24.46
N VAL A 1139 -37.39 28.32 -25.59
CA VAL A 1139 -36.20 28.80 -26.32
C VAL A 1139 -36.30 30.30 -26.58
N ASN A 1140 -35.17 31.01 -26.52
CA ASN A 1140 -35.11 32.42 -26.91
C ASN A 1140 -34.47 32.56 -28.30
N VAL A 1141 -35.25 33.01 -29.29
CA VAL A 1141 -34.76 33.29 -30.65
C VAL A 1141 -34.84 34.80 -30.91
N ASN A 1142 -33.68 35.40 -31.15
CA ASN A 1142 -33.51 36.84 -31.46
C ASN A 1142 -34.10 37.82 -30.43
N GLY A 1143 -34.31 37.39 -29.18
CA GLY A 1143 -34.88 38.21 -28.09
C GLY A 1143 -36.32 37.85 -27.71
N THR A 1144 -37.03 37.09 -28.56
CA THR A 1144 -38.39 36.60 -28.31
C THR A 1144 -38.33 35.18 -27.73
N VAL A 1145 -39.20 34.87 -26.77
CA VAL A 1145 -39.31 33.52 -26.17
C VAL A 1145 -40.42 32.73 -26.86
N TYR A 1146 -40.13 31.47 -27.16
CA TYR A 1146 -41.03 30.51 -27.79
C TYR A 1146 -41.12 29.25 -26.93
N ASN A 1147 -42.32 28.67 -26.83
CA ASN A 1147 -42.53 27.32 -26.33
C ASN A 1147 -42.26 26.33 -27.48
N VAL A 1148 -41.48 25.29 -27.21
CA VAL A 1148 -41.16 24.23 -28.19
C VAL A 1148 -42.08 23.04 -27.97
N TYR A 1149 -42.73 22.56 -29.03
CA TYR A 1149 -43.52 21.34 -29.05
C TYR A 1149 -42.92 20.32 -30.01
N GLN A 1150 -42.78 19.07 -29.59
CA GLN A 1150 -42.23 17.95 -30.37
C GLN A 1150 -43.24 16.80 -30.44
N SER A 1151 -43.28 16.03 -31.53
CA SER A 1151 -44.19 14.88 -31.64
C SER A 1151 -43.69 13.62 -30.89
N ASP A 1152 -44.57 12.64 -30.65
CA ASP A 1152 -44.21 11.37 -29.99
C ASP A 1152 -43.28 10.46 -30.82
N ASN A 1153 -43.47 10.36 -32.14
CA ASN A 1153 -42.80 9.37 -33.00
C ASN A 1153 -42.10 9.93 -34.26
N HIS A 1154 -42.35 11.19 -34.63
CA HIS A 1154 -41.75 11.84 -35.79
C HIS A 1154 -40.79 12.97 -35.38
N ASP A 1155 -39.67 13.09 -36.10
CA ASP A 1155 -38.66 14.14 -35.92
C ASP A 1155 -39.22 15.49 -36.41
N VAL A 1156 -40.07 16.11 -35.59
CA VAL A 1156 -40.91 17.27 -35.92
C VAL A 1156 -41.01 18.18 -34.70
N GLU A 1157 -40.75 19.47 -34.90
CA GLU A 1157 -40.82 20.48 -33.84
C GLU A 1157 -41.51 21.78 -34.28
N LEU A 1158 -42.20 22.41 -33.33
CA LEU A 1158 -42.98 23.63 -33.55
C LEU A 1158 -42.68 24.67 -32.46
N LEU A 1159 -42.16 25.83 -32.87
CA LEU A 1159 -41.75 26.91 -31.97
C LEU A 1159 -42.83 27.99 -31.92
N ILE A 1160 -43.61 28.05 -30.84
CA ILE A 1160 -44.79 28.95 -30.70
C ILE A 1160 -44.48 30.11 -29.76
N GLN A 1161 -44.63 31.35 -30.23
CA GLN A 1161 -44.30 32.55 -29.48
C GLN A 1161 -45.08 32.68 -28.17
N GLN A 1162 -44.40 32.98 -27.07
CA GLN A 1162 -45.04 33.16 -25.77
C GLN A 1162 -46.00 34.35 -25.75
N GLY A 1163 -47.28 34.03 -25.51
CA GLY A 1163 -48.39 34.98 -25.49
C GLY A 1163 -49.63 34.38 -26.14
N ILE A 1164 -49.44 33.66 -27.24
CA ILE A 1164 -50.47 32.94 -28.00
C ILE A 1164 -51.16 31.89 -27.11
N GLN A 1165 -52.47 31.70 -27.29
CA GLN A 1165 -53.24 30.65 -26.63
C GLN A 1165 -53.06 29.32 -27.38
N ILE A 1166 -52.81 28.22 -26.66
CA ILE A 1166 -52.55 26.91 -27.27
C ILE A 1166 -53.60 25.92 -26.81
N GLN A 1167 -54.21 25.22 -27.75
CA GLN A 1167 -55.15 24.13 -27.52
C GLN A 1167 -54.63 22.86 -28.21
N GLN A 1168 -54.89 21.70 -27.63
CA GLN A 1168 -54.59 20.39 -28.24
C GLN A 1168 -55.92 19.70 -28.53
N GLN A 1169 -56.05 19.09 -29.71
CA GLN A 1169 -57.28 18.43 -30.20
C GLN A 1169 -56.98 17.02 -30.70
#